data_AF-A0A1H5HTX8-F1
#
_entry.id   AF-A0A1H5HTX8-F1
#
_cell.length_a   1.000
_cell.length_b   1.000
_cell.length_c   1.000
_cell.angle_alpha   90.00
_cell.angle_beta   90.00
_cell.angle_gamma   90.00
#
_symmetry.space_group_name_H-M   'P 1'
#
loop_
_entity.id
_entity.type
_entity.pdbx_description
1 polymer ?
#
loop_
_entity_poly.entity_id
_entity_poly.type
_entity_poly.pdbx_seq_one_letter_code
_entity_poly.pdbx_strand_id
1 'polypeptide(L)'
;MKMQSSRYMLGTASVLALLASSTITPANAQASTATAGIYAGGSTLASEAFRQIFDCYMGGIVGSGTSYPDGFAFDSSFPARGKLPTTCTLVSVPVQGMYAGVGSGNGVRGFITNNPRQWYNGTVTPNASANISIATPLPANQPAMIDLANPGSPATKFGSYPYPRVDIGLSDSPLGSTLAALTTSSVSFNPTQGWTTTGGALTQITLNSTSTASVAYQTTVYGNPIQIPAFEVNVAIGVNTSTMTVNSAVAGTGATPGTQANQGAAIQLSTAQMCAIFTGLVTDWNNTTPNNIPYLDKTGAQQLAAFDYTNPNSSGTAQAYSTSSLPIRIVYRGDGSGTSFILTNYLKAVCPLLDTPTGTYGYKSIFNTTTLPSTSFTNLIARIDAVRGAGPWSVTTTVTTNAWISATGSGGVASAISTDSSKAGRIGYVSADFTQPYTTQVGTIAAPRSAALQNEQLRGAGTYIPNNGGSTTLAFIAPTPDGAAAAWGDTRLKTPSTTWTWNDYNIYANVFSTVTQSGVTVTGLPVLPLTNRLNAYPLSGTTFLDLYSCYNVQADANRVTNLVNFLTTYVAGADSTDPNFDPDVSAVIENAGFHPVPASYAKNIKSQYWGTRTTAISAAAATQANGCLNVANGASGGAK
;
A
#
# COMPACT_ATOMS: atom_id res chain seq x y z
N MET A 1 -19.79 -15.06 -29.77
CA MET A 1 -19.21 -15.09 -28.41
C MET A 1 -17.97 -14.19 -28.43
N LYS A 2 -18.08 -12.91 -28.05
CA LYS A 2 -17.01 -11.92 -28.11
C LYS A 2 -16.34 -11.84 -26.72
N MET A 3 -15.11 -12.32 -26.59
CA MET A 3 -14.27 -12.10 -25.41
C MET A 3 -13.90 -10.61 -25.32
N GLN A 4 -14.40 -9.92 -24.30
CA GLN A 4 -14.01 -8.55 -23.98
C GLN A 4 -12.64 -8.56 -23.31
N SER A 5 -11.65 -7.98 -23.98
CA SER A 5 -10.29 -7.76 -23.48
C SER A 5 -10.26 -6.56 -22.53
N SER A 6 -10.06 -6.80 -21.23
CA SER A 6 -9.79 -5.77 -20.23
C SER A 6 -8.31 -5.35 -20.30
N ARG A 7 -8.08 -4.18 -20.90
CA ARG A 7 -6.82 -3.41 -20.96
C ARG A 7 -6.84 -2.44 -19.74
N TYR A 8 -5.76 -2.10 -19.03
CA TYR A 8 -4.86 -0.95 -19.26
C TYR A 8 -4.00 -0.61 -18.00
N MET A 9 -2.82 0.00 -18.17
CA MET A 9 -2.08 0.84 -17.18
C MET A 9 -1.34 1.94 -17.98
N LEU A 10 -1.55 3.24 -17.72
CA LEU A 10 -0.56 4.34 -17.92
C LEU A 10 -0.94 5.47 -16.95
N GLY A 11 0.01 6.10 -16.25
CA GLY A 11 1.16 6.71 -16.93
C GLY A 11 2.39 7.15 -16.14
N THR A 12 2.75 8.44 -16.24
CA THR A 12 4.12 9.00 -16.40
C THR A 12 5.21 8.16 -15.74
N ALA A 13 5.96 7.50 -16.62
CA ALA A 13 7.05 6.56 -16.36
C ALA A 13 6.73 5.32 -15.50
N SER A 14 5.51 4.78 -15.63
CA SER A 14 5.28 3.34 -15.52
C SER A 14 5.81 2.67 -16.78
N VAL A 15 7.10 2.34 -16.82
CA VAL A 15 7.59 1.40 -17.82
C VAL A 15 7.72 0.06 -17.12
N LEU A 16 7.10 -0.97 -17.71
CA LEU A 16 7.26 -2.41 -17.45
C LEU A 16 7.92 -2.81 -16.12
N ALA A 17 7.09 -3.15 -15.14
CA ALA A 17 7.31 -4.44 -14.49
C ALA A 17 6.94 -5.52 -15.53
N LEU A 18 7.70 -6.60 -15.67
CA LEU A 18 7.35 -7.68 -16.61
C LEU A 18 5.90 -8.13 -16.33
N LEU A 19 4.98 -7.77 -17.22
CA LEU A 19 3.56 -8.08 -17.09
C LEU A 19 3.31 -9.38 -17.85
N ALA A 20 2.65 -10.35 -17.23
CA ALA A 20 2.32 -11.59 -17.93
C ALA A 20 1.21 -11.47 -18.99
N SER A 21 0.68 -10.26 -19.26
CA SER A 21 -0.29 -10.06 -20.32
C SER A 21 -0.65 -8.58 -20.63
N SER A 22 0.27 -7.73 -21.07
CA SER A 22 -0.15 -6.38 -21.52
C SER A 22 0.55 -5.87 -22.77
N THR A 23 -0.21 -5.81 -23.87
CA THR A 23 0.19 -5.34 -25.21
C THR A 23 -0.02 -3.83 -25.41
N ILE A 24 0.46 -2.97 -24.49
CA ILE A 24 0.09 -1.53 -24.49
C ILE A 24 1.30 -0.61 -24.52
N THR A 25 1.32 0.25 -25.53
CA THR A 25 2.31 1.27 -25.86
C THR A 25 2.24 2.45 -24.87
N PRO A 26 3.34 2.86 -24.21
CA PRO A 26 3.29 4.01 -23.33
C PRO A 26 3.10 5.31 -24.10
N ALA A 27 2.02 6.04 -23.78
CA ALA A 27 1.78 7.39 -24.27
C ALA A 27 2.53 8.40 -23.40
N ASN A 28 3.31 9.25 -24.06
CA ASN A 28 4.02 10.42 -23.53
C ASN A 28 5.07 10.14 -22.45
N ALA A 29 6.21 9.59 -22.86
CA ALA A 29 7.48 10.05 -22.32
C ALA A 29 7.89 11.27 -23.17
N GLN A 30 7.84 12.47 -22.59
CA GLN A 30 8.44 13.63 -23.26
C GLN A 30 9.93 13.34 -23.53
N ALA A 31 10.39 13.82 -24.68
CA ALA A 31 11.71 13.55 -25.20
C ALA A 31 12.83 14.03 -24.26
N SER A 32 13.89 13.23 -24.26
CA SER A 32 15.14 13.33 -23.53
C SER A 32 15.81 14.71 -23.52
N THR A 33 15.94 15.29 -22.33
CA THR A 33 17.11 16.09 -21.94
C THR A 33 17.72 15.66 -20.60
N ALA A 34 17.08 14.74 -19.86
CA ALA A 34 17.59 14.27 -18.56
C ALA A 34 18.64 13.17 -18.74
N THR A 35 19.90 13.49 -18.44
CA THR A 35 21.03 12.55 -18.35
C THR A 35 21.08 11.81 -16.99
N ALA A 36 20.13 12.06 -16.09
CA ALA A 36 20.10 11.51 -14.72
C ALA A 36 18.67 11.17 -14.23
N GLY A 37 18.53 10.09 -13.45
CA GLY A 37 17.24 9.64 -12.94
C GLY A 37 17.26 8.95 -11.58
N ILE A 38 16.09 8.87 -10.94
CA ILE A 38 15.84 8.21 -9.65
C ILE A 38 14.85 7.07 -9.89
N TYR A 39 15.25 5.85 -9.53
CA TYR A 39 14.49 4.64 -9.83
C TYR A 39 13.94 4.00 -8.55
N ALA A 40 12.63 4.12 -8.36
CA ALA A 40 11.91 3.61 -7.21
C ALA A 40 10.96 2.45 -7.59
N GLY A 41 10.66 1.56 -6.64
CA GLY A 41 9.71 0.49 -6.90
C GLY A 41 9.32 -0.33 -5.67
N GLY A 42 8.12 -0.91 -5.72
CA GLY A 42 7.58 -1.77 -4.69
C GLY A 42 6.10 -1.56 -4.47
N SER A 43 5.73 -1.01 -3.31
CA SER A 43 4.35 -0.83 -2.88
C SER A 43 3.42 -0.28 -3.98
N THR A 44 2.29 -0.94 -4.20
CA THR A 44 1.19 -0.38 -5.02
C THR A 44 0.26 0.52 -4.20
N LEU A 45 0.43 0.59 -2.88
CA LEU A 45 -0.25 1.57 -2.04
C LEU A 45 0.33 2.95 -2.35
N ALA A 46 1.65 3.04 -2.46
CA ALA A 46 2.36 4.29 -2.65
C ALA A 46 2.58 4.72 -4.11
N SER A 47 2.17 3.91 -5.10
CA SER A 47 2.49 4.15 -6.52
C SER A 47 1.86 5.43 -7.06
N GLU A 48 0.57 5.62 -6.75
CA GLU A 48 -0.20 6.87 -6.77
C GLU A 48 0.64 8.12 -6.50
N ALA A 49 0.85 8.31 -5.20
CA ALA A 49 1.49 9.49 -4.66
C ALA A 49 2.92 9.67 -5.18
N PHE A 50 3.75 8.63 -5.21
CA PHE A 50 5.16 8.80 -5.62
C PHE A 50 5.34 9.22 -7.07
N ARG A 51 4.47 8.77 -7.99
CA ARG A 51 4.52 9.24 -9.38
C ARG A 51 4.22 10.73 -9.46
N GLN A 52 3.18 11.19 -8.76
CA GLN A 52 2.81 12.60 -8.71
C GLN A 52 3.88 13.45 -8.02
N ILE A 53 4.53 12.94 -6.99
CA ILE A 53 5.65 13.61 -6.31
C ILE A 53 6.86 13.72 -7.24
N PHE A 54 7.15 12.71 -8.05
CA PHE A 54 8.21 12.80 -9.06
C PHE A 54 7.89 13.77 -10.18
N ASP A 55 6.65 13.78 -10.68
CA ASP A 55 6.19 14.79 -11.64
C ASP A 55 6.33 16.19 -11.05
N CYS A 56 5.99 16.34 -9.77
CA CYS A 56 6.09 17.59 -9.04
C CYS A 56 7.55 18.05 -8.89
N TYR A 57 8.44 17.16 -8.47
CA TYR A 57 9.87 17.45 -8.32
C TYR A 57 10.55 17.86 -9.63
N MET A 58 10.07 17.34 -10.78
CA MET A 58 10.54 17.74 -12.10
C MET A 58 9.97 19.08 -12.60
N GLY A 59 9.11 19.76 -11.82
CA GLY A 59 8.35 20.92 -12.29
C GLY A 59 7.37 20.58 -13.42
N GLY A 60 6.97 19.31 -13.52
CA GLY A 60 6.00 18.82 -14.49
C GLY A 60 4.57 19.23 -14.12
N ILE A 61 3.66 18.93 -15.05
CA ILE A 61 2.22 19.02 -14.74
C ILE A 61 1.83 17.75 -13.98
N VAL A 62 1.34 17.92 -12.77
CA VAL A 62 0.87 16.82 -11.94
C VAL A 62 -0.40 16.25 -12.55
N GLY A 63 -0.40 14.95 -12.85
CA GLY A 63 -1.59 14.26 -13.36
C GLY A 63 -2.01 14.63 -14.79
N SER A 64 -1.20 15.34 -15.61
CA SER A 64 -1.57 15.57 -17.01
C SER A 64 -1.45 14.31 -17.86
N GLY A 65 -2.61 13.74 -18.15
CA GLY A 65 -2.87 12.92 -19.31
C GLY A 65 -4.37 12.89 -19.53
N THR A 66 -4.89 13.66 -20.49
CA THR A 66 -6.31 13.60 -20.91
C THR A 66 -6.70 12.26 -21.54
N SER A 67 -5.82 11.26 -21.47
CA SER A 67 -5.92 9.92 -22.07
C SER A 67 -5.12 8.90 -21.23
N TYR A 68 -5.11 9.07 -19.91
CA TYR A 68 -4.52 8.15 -18.94
C TYR A 68 -5.45 6.92 -18.82
N PRO A 69 -5.08 5.72 -19.33
CA PRO A 69 -5.95 4.56 -19.34
C PRO A 69 -5.82 3.72 -18.06
N ASP A 70 -5.00 4.11 -17.07
CA ASP A 70 -5.15 3.60 -15.72
C ASP A 70 -6.40 4.13 -15.02
N GLY A 71 -7.14 5.04 -15.67
CA GLY A 71 -8.44 5.54 -15.24
C GLY A 71 -8.44 6.47 -14.05
N PHE A 72 -7.31 6.93 -13.55
CA PHE A 72 -7.30 7.83 -12.41
C PHE A 72 -7.45 9.28 -12.91
N ALA A 73 -8.69 9.70 -13.16
CA ALA A 73 -9.00 11.11 -13.36
C ALA A 73 -9.15 11.78 -11.98
N PHE A 74 -8.05 12.36 -11.48
CA PHE A 74 -8.12 13.32 -10.39
C PHE A 74 -8.59 14.64 -10.99
N ASP A 75 -9.82 15.03 -10.68
CA ASP A 75 -10.29 16.36 -11.04
C ASP A 75 -9.52 17.39 -10.21
N SER A 76 -8.90 18.38 -10.84
CA SER A 76 -8.32 19.55 -10.17
C SER A 76 -9.29 20.27 -9.21
N SER A 77 -10.58 19.98 -9.32
CA SER A 77 -11.65 20.43 -8.43
C SER A 77 -11.94 19.51 -7.21
N PHE A 78 -11.29 18.33 -7.08
CA PHE A 78 -11.67 17.27 -6.12
C PHE A 78 -10.48 16.42 -5.57
N PRO A 79 -10.37 16.12 -4.25
CA PRO A 79 -10.97 16.76 -3.08
C PRO A 79 -9.94 17.54 -2.23
N ALA A 80 -10.28 18.78 -1.84
CA ALA A 80 -9.40 19.73 -1.11
C ALA A 80 -9.39 19.51 0.43
N ARG A 81 -8.40 19.98 1.22
CA ARG A 81 -7.56 21.20 1.09
C ARG A 81 -6.21 20.99 0.40
N GLY A 82 -5.91 21.91 -0.53
CA GLY A 82 -4.67 21.98 -1.30
C GLY A 82 -4.75 21.20 -2.61
N LYS A 83 -5.64 21.60 -3.53
CA LYS A 83 -5.81 21.02 -4.89
C LYS A 83 -4.47 20.63 -5.52
N LEU A 84 -4.44 19.57 -6.33
CA LEU A 84 -3.23 19.21 -7.07
C LEU A 84 -2.72 20.46 -7.81
N PRO A 85 -1.46 20.85 -7.62
CA PRO A 85 -0.90 21.98 -8.35
C PRO A 85 -0.93 21.64 -9.84
N THR A 86 -1.46 22.56 -10.66
CA THR A 86 -1.47 22.39 -12.13
C THR A 86 -0.07 22.32 -12.71
N THR A 87 0.91 22.87 -12.00
CA THR A 87 2.35 22.82 -12.29
C THR A 87 3.05 22.95 -10.95
N CYS A 88 4.07 22.13 -10.69
CA CYS A 88 4.87 22.30 -9.48
C CYS A 88 6.01 23.29 -9.67
N THR A 89 6.43 23.90 -8.57
CA THR A 89 7.62 24.75 -8.58
C THR A 89 8.87 23.90 -8.78
N LEU A 90 9.64 24.20 -9.83
CA LEU A 90 10.91 23.50 -10.07
C LEU A 90 11.93 23.93 -9.01
N VAL A 91 12.17 23.07 -8.03
CA VAL A 91 13.10 23.32 -6.91
C VAL A 91 14.57 23.07 -7.25
N SER A 92 14.87 22.32 -8.31
CA SER A 92 16.24 21.93 -8.68
C SER A 92 16.39 21.59 -10.17
N VAL A 93 17.60 21.23 -10.62
CA VAL A 93 17.83 20.72 -11.98
C VAL A 93 16.88 19.54 -12.25
N PRO A 94 16.15 19.50 -13.37
CA PRO A 94 15.15 18.45 -13.61
C PRO A 94 15.81 17.07 -13.61
N VAL A 95 15.49 16.26 -12.59
CA VAL A 95 15.90 14.85 -12.47
C VAL A 95 14.64 14.00 -12.56
N GLN A 96 14.66 13.03 -13.48
CA GLN A 96 13.50 12.20 -13.71
C GLN A 96 13.35 11.08 -12.70
N GLY A 97 12.20 11.05 -12.02
CA GLY A 97 11.80 9.92 -11.20
C GLY A 97 10.99 8.90 -11.98
N MET A 98 11.18 7.61 -11.67
CA MET A 98 10.35 6.52 -12.17
C MET A 98 9.91 5.62 -11.02
N TYR A 99 8.68 5.10 -11.07
CA TYR A 99 8.11 4.25 -10.02
C TYR A 99 7.51 2.95 -10.54
N ALA A 100 7.99 1.80 -10.06
CA ALA A 100 7.45 0.48 -10.35
C ALA A 100 6.44 0.03 -9.27
N GLY A 101 5.14 0.07 -9.55
CA GLY A 101 4.10 -0.50 -8.68
C GLY A 101 4.00 -2.01 -8.84
N VAL A 102 4.63 -2.79 -7.96
CA VAL A 102 4.79 -4.26 -8.09
C VAL A 102 4.46 -5.06 -6.83
N GLY A 103 3.98 -4.38 -5.79
CA GLY A 103 3.75 -4.94 -4.46
C GLY A 103 4.98 -4.85 -3.57
N SER A 104 4.76 -4.65 -2.27
CA SER A 104 5.82 -4.46 -1.27
C SER A 104 6.81 -5.61 -1.23
N GLY A 105 6.35 -6.85 -1.35
CA GLY A 105 7.22 -8.03 -1.34
C GLY A 105 8.22 -8.02 -2.50
N ASN A 106 7.82 -7.53 -3.67
CA ASN A 106 8.72 -7.40 -4.82
C ASN A 106 9.61 -6.16 -4.71
N GLY A 107 9.12 -5.07 -4.10
CA GLY A 107 9.93 -3.91 -3.73
C GLY A 107 11.11 -4.29 -2.84
N VAL A 108 10.83 -4.95 -1.72
CA VAL A 108 11.84 -5.47 -0.78
C VAL A 108 12.76 -6.47 -1.47
N ARG A 109 12.24 -7.33 -2.36
CA ARG A 109 13.07 -8.25 -3.14
C ARG A 109 14.09 -7.51 -4.01
N GLY A 110 13.65 -6.48 -4.74
CA GLY A 110 14.54 -5.63 -5.54
C GLY A 110 15.56 -4.88 -4.70
N PHE A 111 15.15 -4.38 -3.53
CA PHE A 111 16.04 -3.74 -2.57
C PHE A 111 17.11 -4.71 -2.02
N ILE A 112 16.72 -5.87 -1.48
CA ILE A 112 17.66 -6.84 -0.90
C ILE A 112 18.63 -7.38 -1.96
N THR A 113 18.14 -7.63 -3.18
CA THR A 113 19.00 -8.14 -4.26
C THR A 113 19.77 -7.05 -5.00
N ASN A 114 19.44 -5.76 -4.77
CA ASN A 114 19.92 -4.61 -5.56
C ASN A 114 19.78 -4.90 -7.08
N ASN A 115 18.62 -5.41 -7.47
CA ASN A 115 18.37 -5.87 -8.84
C ASN A 115 16.95 -5.50 -9.29
N PRO A 116 16.81 -4.57 -10.26
CA PRO A 116 15.51 -4.10 -10.74
C PRO A 116 14.69 -5.20 -11.43
N ARG A 117 15.32 -6.29 -11.90
CA ARG A 117 14.59 -7.43 -12.49
C ARG A 117 13.63 -8.08 -11.49
N GLN A 118 13.90 -7.93 -10.19
CA GLN A 118 13.04 -8.48 -9.14
C GLN A 118 11.69 -7.73 -9.00
N TRP A 119 11.54 -6.57 -9.64
CA TRP A 119 10.28 -5.83 -9.72
C TRP A 119 9.36 -6.43 -10.79
N TYR A 120 9.06 -7.73 -10.64
CA TYR A 120 8.06 -8.43 -11.43
C TYR A 120 6.70 -8.37 -10.73
N ASN A 121 5.65 -7.94 -11.43
CA ASN A 121 4.32 -7.73 -10.83
C ASN A 121 3.49 -9.04 -10.72
N GLY A 122 4.02 -10.18 -11.17
CA GLY A 122 3.33 -11.47 -11.04
C GLY A 122 3.72 -12.23 -9.77
N THR A 123 2.86 -13.15 -9.36
CA THR A 123 3.18 -14.11 -8.31
C THR A 123 4.17 -15.14 -8.85
N VAL A 124 5.38 -15.17 -8.30
CA VAL A 124 6.31 -16.29 -8.52
C VAL A 124 6.11 -17.27 -7.39
N THR A 125 5.32 -18.30 -7.64
CA THR A 125 5.32 -19.48 -6.77
C THR A 125 6.57 -20.30 -7.11
N PRO A 126 7.45 -20.62 -6.15
CA PRO A 126 8.55 -21.54 -6.40
C PRO A 126 7.98 -22.87 -6.88
N ASN A 127 8.18 -23.19 -8.16
CA ASN A 127 7.85 -24.50 -8.70
C ASN A 127 9.17 -25.10 -9.19
N ALA A 128 9.58 -26.20 -8.54
CA ALA A 128 10.84 -26.89 -8.78
C ALA A 128 10.92 -27.55 -10.17
N SER A 129 9.86 -27.53 -10.98
CA SER A 129 9.76 -28.37 -12.18
C SER A 129 9.33 -27.66 -13.47
N ALA A 130 9.05 -26.34 -13.47
CA ALA A 130 8.58 -25.70 -14.70
C ALA A 130 9.01 -24.23 -14.81
N ASN A 131 9.73 -23.91 -15.89
CA ASN A 131 9.93 -22.55 -16.35
C ASN A 131 8.57 -21.87 -16.60
N ILE A 132 8.37 -20.65 -16.07
CA ILE A 132 7.15 -19.88 -16.31
C ILE A 132 7.37 -19.06 -17.58
N SER A 133 6.54 -19.31 -18.59
CA SER A 133 6.60 -18.59 -19.84
C SER A 133 5.68 -17.36 -19.81
N ILE A 134 6.25 -16.19 -20.05
CA ILE A 134 5.54 -14.92 -20.12
C ILE A 134 5.29 -14.62 -21.60
N ALA A 135 4.06 -14.85 -22.07
CA ALA A 135 3.71 -14.82 -23.50
C ALA A 135 3.61 -13.41 -24.10
N THR A 136 3.42 -12.37 -23.27
CA THR A 136 3.36 -10.96 -23.70
C THR A 136 3.96 -10.02 -22.63
N PRO A 137 5.28 -10.14 -22.36
CA PRO A 137 6.01 -9.35 -21.38
C PRO A 137 6.17 -7.89 -21.77
N LEU A 138 6.00 -7.57 -23.07
CA LEU A 138 6.29 -6.27 -23.65
C LEU A 138 5.07 -5.61 -24.31
N PRO A 139 4.96 -4.28 -24.21
CA PRO A 139 4.20 -3.46 -25.14
C PRO A 139 4.55 -3.75 -26.60
N ALA A 140 3.60 -3.47 -27.50
CA ALA A 140 3.86 -3.58 -28.94
C ALA A 140 4.85 -2.51 -29.47
N ASN A 141 4.98 -1.36 -28.79
CA ASN A 141 5.88 -0.28 -29.17
C ASN A 141 6.97 -0.09 -28.12
N GLN A 142 8.18 0.18 -28.61
CA GLN A 142 9.31 0.60 -27.79
C GLN A 142 8.98 1.87 -26.99
N PRO A 143 9.24 1.93 -25.68
CA PRO A 143 9.05 3.15 -24.91
C PRO A 143 10.10 4.22 -25.28
N ALA A 144 9.73 5.49 -25.24
CA ALA A 144 10.54 6.59 -25.80
C ALA A 144 11.83 6.92 -25.03
N MET A 145 12.07 6.30 -23.87
CA MET A 145 13.28 6.49 -23.09
C MET A 145 14.20 5.28 -23.20
N ILE A 146 15.30 5.47 -23.94
CA ILE A 146 16.49 4.65 -23.88
C ILE A 146 17.57 5.57 -23.29
N ASP A 147 18.16 5.20 -22.16
CA ASP A 147 19.38 5.86 -21.68
C ASP A 147 20.52 5.54 -22.65
N LEU A 148 20.65 6.35 -23.71
CA LEU A 148 21.66 6.23 -24.76
C LEU A 148 23.02 6.80 -24.33
N ALA A 149 23.10 7.53 -23.21
CA ALA A 149 24.30 8.22 -22.75
C ALA A 149 25.26 7.31 -21.98
N ASN A 150 24.82 6.12 -21.58
CA ASN A 150 25.64 5.12 -20.92
C ASN A 150 26.33 4.20 -21.96
N PRO A 151 27.68 4.19 -22.10
CA PRO A 151 28.39 3.25 -22.97
C PRO A 151 28.18 1.81 -22.43
N GLY A 152 27.23 1.09 -23.00
CA GLY A 152 26.61 -0.12 -22.41
C GLY A 152 25.07 -0.14 -22.46
N SER A 153 24.48 0.92 -23.04
CA SER A 153 23.05 1.20 -23.18
C SER A 153 22.19 0.02 -23.69
N PRO A 154 20.95 -0.14 -23.18
CA PRO A 154 20.17 -1.40 -23.18
C PRO A 154 19.44 -1.72 -24.49
N ALA A 155 19.69 -0.98 -25.59
CA ALA A 155 19.01 -1.23 -26.87
C ALA A 155 19.17 -2.69 -27.36
N THR A 156 20.17 -3.43 -26.86
CA THR A 156 20.43 -4.83 -27.18
C THR A 156 20.41 -5.80 -25.98
N LYS A 157 20.20 -5.32 -24.74
CA LYS A 157 20.19 -6.17 -23.53
C LYS A 157 18.97 -5.86 -22.65
N PHE A 158 17.99 -6.76 -22.66
CA PHE A 158 16.79 -6.77 -21.81
C PHE A 158 17.03 -6.65 -20.29
N GLY A 159 18.27 -6.79 -19.85
CA GLY A 159 18.63 -7.11 -18.47
C GLY A 159 18.52 -5.98 -17.44
N SER A 160 18.30 -4.75 -17.88
CA SER A 160 18.31 -3.54 -17.05
C SER A 160 17.23 -2.54 -17.52
N TYR A 161 16.24 -3.03 -18.27
CA TYR A 161 15.17 -2.22 -18.84
C TYR A 161 13.86 -2.48 -18.11
N PRO A 162 13.07 -1.46 -17.75
CA PRO A 162 13.31 -0.03 -17.96
C PRO A 162 14.01 0.67 -16.78
N TYR A 163 14.19 -0.03 -15.67
CA TYR A 163 14.90 0.47 -14.51
C TYR A 163 16.36 0.01 -14.59
N PRO A 164 17.33 0.90 -14.84
CA PRO A 164 18.73 0.52 -14.95
C PRO A 164 19.33 0.10 -13.61
N ARG A 165 18.70 0.51 -12.50
CA ARG A 165 19.12 0.21 -11.13
C ARG A 165 17.96 0.36 -10.15
N VAL A 166 18.22 -0.02 -8.91
CA VAL A 166 17.36 0.27 -7.75
C VAL A 166 17.99 1.43 -6.99
N ASP A 167 17.25 2.53 -6.82
CA ASP A 167 17.61 3.62 -5.91
C ASP A 167 16.79 3.56 -4.62
N ILE A 168 15.49 3.25 -4.74
CA ILE A 168 14.56 3.24 -3.60
C ILE A 168 13.66 2.00 -3.68
N GLY A 169 13.68 1.15 -2.67
CA GLY A 169 12.65 0.14 -2.45
C GLY A 169 11.48 0.73 -1.67
N LEU A 170 10.25 0.31 -1.93
CA LEU A 170 9.10 0.73 -1.14
C LEU A 170 8.26 -0.44 -0.65
N SER A 171 7.85 -0.38 0.62
CA SER A 171 7.15 -1.47 1.28
C SER A 171 6.23 -0.98 2.39
N ASP A 172 4.97 -1.45 2.44
CA ASP A 172 4.06 -1.14 3.57
C ASP A 172 4.17 -2.18 4.71
N SER A 173 5.13 -3.11 4.57
CA SER A 173 5.58 -4.00 5.64
C SER A 173 7.03 -3.66 6.01
N PRO A 174 7.41 -3.72 7.28
CA PRO A 174 8.77 -3.43 7.69
C PRO A 174 9.75 -4.49 7.14
N LEU A 175 10.97 -4.07 6.90
CA LEU A 175 12.13 -4.94 6.76
C LEU A 175 12.29 -5.82 8.01
N GLY A 176 13.00 -6.94 7.84
CA GLY A 176 13.38 -7.81 8.94
C GLY A 176 14.13 -7.05 10.04
N SER A 177 13.82 -7.38 11.30
CA SER A 177 14.35 -6.67 12.48
C SER A 177 15.84 -6.89 12.74
N THR A 178 16.44 -7.87 12.08
CA THR A 178 17.87 -8.16 12.12
C THR A 178 18.41 -8.31 10.71
N LEU A 179 19.71 -8.08 10.52
CA LEU A 179 20.35 -8.28 9.22
C LEU A 179 20.19 -9.73 8.70
N ALA A 180 20.23 -10.72 9.60
CA ALA A 180 20.01 -12.13 9.26
C ALA A 180 18.58 -12.40 8.75
N ALA A 181 17.61 -11.58 9.16
CA ALA A 181 16.23 -11.66 8.67
C ALA A 181 16.03 -10.94 7.32
N LEU A 182 17.01 -10.16 6.84
CA LEU A 182 16.96 -9.50 5.52
C LEU A 182 17.36 -10.49 4.42
N THR A 183 16.48 -11.46 4.21
CA THR A 183 16.62 -12.47 3.15
C THR A 183 15.40 -12.45 2.25
N THR A 184 15.59 -12.85 1.00
CA THR A 184 14.51 -12.96 0.01
C THR A 184 14.77 -14.08 -0.98
N SER A 185 13.75 -14.47 -1.73
CA SER A 185 13.92 -15.33 -2.89
C SER A 185 14.20 -14.48 -4.12
N SER A 186 15.30 -14.75 -4.81
CA SER A 186 15.58 -14.11 -6.11
C SER A 186 15.10 -15.00 -7.26
N VAL A 187 14.67 -14.35 -8.35
CA VAL A 187 14.35 -15.02 -9.61
C VAL A 187 15.32 -14.62 -10.70
N SER A 188 15.62 -15.54 -11.61
CA SER A 188 16.43 -15.26 -12.79
C SER A 188 15.56 -15.20 -14.04
N PHE A 189 15.93 -14.28 -14.94
CA PHE A 189 15.26 -14.09 -16.22
C PHE A 189 16.24 -14.44 -17.33
N ASN A 190 15.83 -15.32 -18.23
CA ASN A 190 16.57 -15.62 -19.45
C ASN A 190 15.77 -15.10 -20.65
N PRO A 191 16.04 -13.88 -21.14
CA PRO A 191 15.36 -13.38 -22.32
C PRO A 191 15.79 -14.19 -23.54
N THR A 192 14.84 -14.70 -24.32
CA THR A 192 15.16 -15.41 -25.58
C THR A 192 15.29 -14.46 -26.77
N GLN A 193 14.78 -13.22 -26.69
CA GLN A 193 14.88 -12.17 -27.75
C GLN A 193 14.88 -10.74 -27.17
N GLY A 194 15.42 -9.77 -27.93
CA GLY A 194 15.40 -8.32 -27.64
C GLY A 194 14.24 -7.57 -28.32
N TRP A 195 14.07 -6.27 -28.03
CA TRP A 195 13.14 -5.36 -28.75
C TRP A 195 13.48 -5.16 -30.25
N THR A 196 14.63 -5.68 -30.70
CA THR A 196 15.28 -5.33 -31.97
C THR A 196 14.92 -6.20 -33.18
N THR A 197 14.00 -7.17 -33.06
CA THR A 197 13.59 -7.95 -34.24
C THR A 197 12.44 -7.26 -34.98
N THR A 198 12.82 -6.51 -36.02
CA THR A 198 11.94 -6.07 -37.10
C THR A 198 11.12 -7.26 -37.60
N GLY A 199 9.86 -7.38 -37.18
CA GLY A 199 8.93 -8.38 -37.68
C GLY A 199 8.20 -9.20 -36.61
N GLY A 200 7.17 -8.61 -35.99
CA GLY A 200 5.93 -9.30 -35.60
C GLY A 200 5.96 -10.45 -34.58
N ALA A 201 7.10 -10.89 -34.06
CA ALA A 201 7.15 -11.93 -33.04
C ALA A 201 6.91 -11.36 -31.64
N LEU A 202 5.94 -11.91 -30.91
CA LEU A 202 5.77 -11.61 -29.48
C LEU A 202 7.01 -12.11 -28.73
N THR A 203 7.85 -11.20 -28.25
CA THR A 203 8.98 -11.52 -27.39
C THR A 203 8.49 -12.30 -26.17
N GLN A 204 8.99 -13.51 -25.95
CA GLN A 204 8.64 -14.33 -24.78
C GLN A 204 9.76 -14.22 -23.75
N ILE A 205 9.43 -14.10 -22.46
CA ILE A 205 10.42 -14.17 -21.39
C ILE A 205 10.18 -15.44 -20.60
N THR A 206 11.26 -16.18 -20.37
CA THR A 206 11.24 -17.34 -19.51
C THR A 206 11.75 -16.96 -18.13
N LEU A 207 10.86 -17.05 -17.15
CA LEU A 207 11.18 -17.04 -15.72
C LEU A 207 11.69 -18.45 -15.36
N ASN A 208 12.96 -18.56 -15.00
CA ASN A 208 13.50 -19.81 -14.50
C ASN A 208 13.17 -19.89 -13.00
N SER A 209 12.05 -20.55 -12.65
CA SER A 209 11.64 -20.76 -11.25
C SER A 209 12.33 -21.95 -10.59
N THR A 210 13.10 -22.75 -11.33
CA THR A 210 13.86 -23.91 -10.85
C THR A 210 15.06 -23.52 -9.97
N SER A 211 15.38 -22.23 -9.84
CA SER A 211 16.54 -21.71 -9.09
C SER A 211 16.19 -20.53 -8.16
N THR A 212 15.10 -20.59 -7.38
CA THR A 212 14.88 -19.57 -6.33
C THR A 212 16.00 -19.65 -5.29
N ALA A 213 17.07 -18.90 -5.49
CA ALA A 213 18.16 -18.80 -4.53
C ALA A 213 17.71 -17.87 -3.40
N SER A 214 17.89 -18.31 -2.16
CA SER A 214 17.82 -17.41 -1.01
C SER A 214 18.98 -16.42 -1.11
N VAL A 215 18.66 -15.13 -1.11
CA VAL A 215 19.62 -14.03 -1.19
C VAL A 215 19.51 -13.21 0.08
N ALA A 216 20.64 -12.94 0.72
CA ALA A 216 20.75 -12.07 1.89
C ALA A 216 21.24 -10.67 1.50
N TYR A 217 20.79 -9.65 2.24
CA TYR A 217 21.28 -8.28 2.12
C TYR A 217 22.78 -8.20 2.44
N GLN A 218 23.56 -7.53 1.58
CA GLN A 218 25.02 -7.48 1.62
C GLN A 218 25.53 -6.10 2.06
N THR A 219 25.67 -5.91 3.38
CA THR A 219 26.18 -4.64 3.94
C THR A 219 27.60 -4.28 3.48
N THR A 220 28.43 -5.27 3.17
CA THR A 220 29.79 -5.06 2.62
C THR A 220 29.79 -4.56 1.18
N VAL A 221 28.67 -4.70 0.46
CA VAL A 221 28.56 -4.29 -0.95
C VAL A 221 27.89 -2.93 -1.09
N TYR A 222 26.80 -2.67 -0.36
CA TYR A 222 26.03 -1.43 -0.50
C TYR A 222 25.70 -0.73 0.83
N GLY A 223 26.41 -1.09 1.91
CA GLY A 223 26.30 -0.43 3.21
C GLY A 223 25.09 -0.89 4.02
N ASN A 224 24.94 -0.33 5.22
CA ASN A 224 23.83 -0.65 6.12
C ASN A 224 22.48 -0.29 5.48
N PRO A 225 21.43 -1.10 5.72
CA PRO A 225 20.10 -0.76 5.23
C PRO A 225 19.57 0.47 5.98
N ILE A 226 18.82 1.30 5.28
CA ILE A 226 18.08 2.42 5.83
C ILE A 226 16.60 2.14 5.55
N GLN A 227 15.76 2.26 6.57
CA GLN A 227 14.31 2.19 6.46
C GLN A 227 13.73 3.42 7.15
N ILE A 228 12.89 4.17 6.45
CA ILE A 228 12.21 5.35 6.99
C ILE A 228 10.76 5.39 6.53
N PRO A 229 9.81 5.89 7.35
CA PRO A 229 8.45 6.08 6.88
C PRO A 229 8.40 7.13 5.77
N ALA A 230 7.66 6.83 4.71
CA ALA A 230 7.42 7.71 3.59
C ALA A 230 6.32 8.72 3.94
N PHE A 231 5.14 8.23 4.31
CA PHE A 231 3.97 9.02 4.71
C PHE A 231 3.05 8.13 5.55
N GLU A 232 2.17 8.77 6.28
CA GLU A 232 1.13 8.15 7.09
C GLU A 232 0.00 7.70 6.15
N VAL A 233 -0.36 6.41 6.19
CA VAL A 233 -1.32 5.82 5.25
C VAL A 233 -2.58 5.35 5.93
N ASN A 234 -3.69 5.37 5.19
CA ASN A 234 -4.90 4.65 5.54
C ASN A 234 -5.09 3.46 4.59
N VAL A 235 -5.38 2.28 5.16
CA VAL A 235 -5.94 1.17 4.38
C VAL A 235 -7.46 1.25 4.44
N ALA A 236 -8.06 1.69 3.34
CA ALA A 236 -9.50 1.79 3.18
C ALA A 236 -10.15 0.42 3.01
N ILE A 237 -11.38 0.29 3.53
CA ILE A 237 -12.24 -0.87 3.31
C ILE A 237 -13.23 -0.56 2.20
N GLY A 238 -12.90 -0.90 0.96
CA GLY A 238 -13.77 -0.68 -0.19
C GLY A 238 -14.95 -1.65 -0.19
N VAL A 239 -16.16 -1.15 -0.43
CA VAL A 239 -17.39 -1.95 -0.46
C VAL A 239 -18.26 -1.60 -1.67
N ASN A 240 -18.78 -2.62 -2.35
CA ASN A 240 -19.78 -2.45 -3.40
C ASN A 240 -21.20 -2.58 -2.84
N THR A 241 -21.84 -1.43 -2.64
CA THR A 241 -23.17 -1.32 -2.01
C THR A 241 -24.33 -1.17 -2.98
N SER A 242 -24.11 -1.35 -4.29
CA SER A 242 -25.07 -1.03 -5.37
C SER A 242 -26.45 -1.71 -5.29
N THR A 243 -26.59 -2.83 -4.58
CA THR A 243 -27.89 -3.49 -4.32
C THR A 243 -28.16 -3.71 -2.83
N MET A 244 -27.39 -3.07 -1.95
CA MET A 244 -27.51 -3.20 -0.50
C MET A 244 -28.48 -2.15 0.06
N THR A 245 -29.16 -2.51 1.14
CA THR A 245 -29.97 -1.58 1.95
C THR A 245 -29.08 -0.95 3.01
N VAL A 246 -28.45 0.17 2.68
CA VAL A 246 -27.54 0.86 3.61
C VAL A 246 -28.22 2.06 4.25
N ASN A 247 -28.65 1.88 5.50
CA ASN A 247 -29.21 2.93 6.35
C ASN A 247 -28.14 3.68 7.16
N SER A 248 -26.97 3.08 7.35
CA SER A 248 -25.83 3.69 8.03
C SER A 248 -24.90 4.52 7.16
N ALA A 249 -25.21 4.68 5.89
CA ALA A 249 -24.49 5.60 5.03
C ALA A 249 -24.84 7.04 5.43
N VAL A 250 -23.83 7.92 5.50
CA VAL A 250 -24.10 9.34 5.63
C VAL A 250 -24.44 9.89 4.26
N ALA A 251 -25.72 10.19 4.04
CA ALA A 251 -26.15 10.93 2.87
C ALA A 251 -25.64 12.36 2.97
N GLY A 252 -25.01 12.87 1.91
CA GLY A 252 -24.88 14.31 1.78
C GLY A 252 -25.02 14.76 0.35
N THR A 253 -25.52 15.99 0.22
CA THR A 253 -25.94 16.65 -1.02
C THR A 253 -24.88 17.65 -1.52
N GLY A 254 -23.68 17.65 -0.94
CA GLY A 254 -22.66 18.66 -1.20
C GLY A 254 -21.84 18.37 -2.45
N ALA A 255 -21.97 19.21 -3.48
CA ALA A 255 -21.03 19.30 -4.59
C ALA A 255 -19.64 19.86 -4.18
N THR A 256 -19.44 20.17 -2.88
CA THR A 256 -18.24 20.78 -2.33
C THR A 256 -17.35 19.71 -1.66
N PRO A 257 -16.10 19.53 -2.12
CA PRO A 257 -15.10 18.73 -1.41
C PRO A 257 -14.86 19.24 0.01
N GLY A 258 -14.58 18.34 0.96
CA GLY A 258 -14.37 18.70 2.38
C GLY A 258 -15.64 18.73 3.23
N THR A 259 -16.81 18.43 2.67
CA THR A 259 -18.01 18.10 3.47
C THR A 259 -18.07 16.59 3.73
N GLN A 260 -18.51 16.20 4.93
CA GLN A 260 -18.55 14.81 5.43
C GLN A 260 -19.32 13.84 4.51
N ALA A 261 -20.21 14.37 3.67
CA ALA A 261 -20.90 13.73 2.56
C ALA A 261 -20.00 12.98 1.56
N ASN A 262 -18.76 13.45 1.40
CA ASN A 262 -17.85 13.04 0.34
C ASN A 262 -16.67 12.20 0.84
N GLN A 263 -16.56 11.88 2.14
CA GLN A 263 -15.34 11.27 2.71
C GLN A 263 -15.22 9.74 2.51
N GLY A 264 -16.02 9.12 1.65
CA GLY A 264 -15.93 7.67 1.42
C GLY A 264 -16.44 6.87 2.63
N ALA A 265 -17.74 6.94 2.89
CA ALA A 265 -18.42 6.19 3.94
C ALA A 265 -19.67 5.49 3.37
N ALA A 266 -19.43 4.54 2.47
CA ALA A 266 -20.44 3.68 1.85
C ALA A 266 -21.30 2.95 2.87
N ILE A 267 -20.73 2.67 4.04
CA ILE A 267 -21.27 1.91 5.17
C ILE A 267 -20.44 2.25 6.41
N GLN A 268 -21.00 2.09 7.61
CA GLN A 268 -20.28 2.22 8.89
C GLN A 268 -20.12 0.83 9.54
N LEU A 269 -18.89 0.40 9.75
CA LEU A 269 -18.56 -0.92 10.30
C LEU A 269 -17.89 -0.79 11.67
N SER A 270 -18.36 -1.59 12.63
CA SER A 270 -17.68 -1.72 13.93
C SER A 270 -16.47 -2.66 13.84
N THR A 271 -15.60 -2.61 14.85
CA THR A 271 -14.50 -3.57 15.01
C THR A 271 -15.02 -5.02 15.02
N ALA A 272 -16.19 -5.27 15.62
CA ALA A 272 -16.82 -6.59 15.67
C ALA A 272 -17.24 -7.09 14.28
N GLN A 273 -17.82 -6.23 13.45
CA GLN A 273 -18.19 -6.59 12.08
C GLN A 273 -16.96 -6.81 11.21
N MET A 274 -15.92 -5.98 11.37
CA MET A 274 -14.64 -6.18 10.69
C MET A 274 -14.05 -7.57 10.99
N CYS A 275 -14.00 -7.96 12.27
CA CYS A 275 -13.55 -9.29 12.66
C CYS A 275 -14.46 -10.40 12.15
N ALA A 276 -15.79 -10.22 12.20
CA ALA A 276 -16.74 -11.23 11.76
C ALA A 276 -16.65 -11.50 10.25
N ILE A 277 -16.52 -10.44 9.44
CA ILE A 277 -16.35 -10.52 7.98
C ILE A 277 -15.02 -11.21 7.65
N PHE A 278 -13.90 -10.66 8.11
CA PHE A 278 -12.57 -11.11 7.69
C PHE A 278 -12.13 -12.45 8.29
N THR A 279 -12.87 -12.99 9.27
CA THR A 279 -12.67 -14.35 9.76
C THR A 279 -13.66 -15.35 9.18
N GLY A 280 -14.65 -14.91 8.39
CA GLY A 280 -15.71 -15.78 7.87
C GLY A 280 -16.73 -16.23 8.92
N LEU A 281 -16.81 -15.57 10.09
CA LEU A 281 -17.90 -15.81 11.05
C LEU A 281 -19.26 -15.42 10.46
N VAL A 282 -19.28 -14.33 9.67
CA VAL A 282 -20.43 -13.89 8.90
C VAL A 282 -20.08 -13.89 7.42
N THR A 283 -20.92 -14.54 6.62
CA THR A 283 -20.70 -14.77 5.18
C THR A 283 -21.81 -14.23 4.29
N ASP A 284 -22.83 -13.58 4.85
CA ASP A 284 -23.97 -13.05 4.11
C ASP A 284 -24.42 -11.70 4.70
N TRP A 285 -24.65 -10.71 3.84
CA TRP A 285 -25.15 -9.38 4.21
C TRP A 285 -26.59 -9.38 4.73
N ASN A 286 -27.35 -10.46 4.50
CA ASN A 286 -28.69 -10.67 5.04
C ASN A 286 -28.69 -11.27 6.46
N ASN A 287 -27.52 -11.52 7.08
CA ASN A 287 -27.46 -12.13 8.40
C ASN A 287 -28.01 -11.21 9.50
N THR A 288 -29.16 -11.57 10.07
CA THR A 288 -29.82 -10.89 11.20
C THR A 288 -29.86 -11.76 12.45
N THR A 289 -29.03 -12.82 12.53
CA THR A 289 -29.06 -13.75 13.66
C THR A 289 -28.75 -13.01 14.96
N PRO A 290 -29.65 -13.01 15.96
CA PRO A 290 -29.40 -12.36 17.24
C PRO A 290 -28.18 -12.98 17.95
N ASN A 291 -27.41 -12.14 18.64
CA ASN A 291 -26.26 -12.56 19.46
C ASN A 291 -25.19 -13.36 18.68
N ASN A 292 -25.02 -13.08 17.40
CA ASN A 292 -24.13 -13.83 16.50
C ASN A 292 -22.67 -13.38 16.58
N ILE A 293 -22.41 -12.08 16.75
CA ILE A 293 -21.05 -11.53 16.76
C ILE A 293 -20.69 -10.94 18.13
N PRO A 294 -19.47 -11.17 18.63
CA PRO A 294 -19.03 -10.60 19.91
C PRO A 294 -18.45 -9.19 19.70
N TYR A 295 -18.71 -8.32 20.67
CA TYR A 295 -18.09 -7.00 20.78
C TYR A 295 -17.75 -6.71 22.24
N LEU A 296 -17.00 -5.64 22.51
CA LEU A 296 -16.73 -5.18 23.88
C LEU A 296 -17.50 -3.90 24.16
N ASP A 297 -18.19 -3.83 25.29
CA ASP A 297 -18.76 -2.58 25.79
C ASP A 297 -17.67 -1.66 26.36
N LYS A 298 -18.05 -0.48 26.86
CA LYS A 298 -17.16 0.59 27.34
C LYS A 298 -16.38 0.20 28.59
N THR A 299 -16.83 -0.82 29.32
CA THR A 299 -16.12 -1.36 30.48
C THR A 299 -15.22 -2.52 30.11
N GLY A 300 -15.18 -2.90 28.82
CA GLY A 300 -14.36 -3.99 28.31
C GLY A 300 -15.00 -5.36 28.50
N ALA A 301 -16.29 -5.43 28.88
CA ALA A 301 -16.99 -6.70 28.99
C ALA A 301 -17.50 -7.15 27.62
N GLN A 302 -17.38 -8.45 27.36
CA GLN A 302 -17.88 -9.05 26.12
C GLN A 302 -19.41 -9.04 26.11
N GLN A 303 -19.97 -8.49 25.04
CA GLN A 303 -21.39 -8.45 24.74
C GLN A 303 -21.62 -9.07 23.35
N LEU A 304 -22.87 -9.41 23.05
CA LEU A 304 -23.25 -10.00 21.76
C LEU A 304 -24.22 -9.09 21.01
N ALA A 305 -24.11 -9.08 19.69
CA ALA A 305 -24.99 -8.35 18.80
C ALA A 305 -25.36 -9.19 17.57
N ALA A 306 -26.46 -8.83 16.91
CA ALA A 306 -26.71 -9.26 15.54
C ALA A 306 -25.72 -8.57 14.59
N PHE A 307 -25.47 -9.13 13.41
CA PHE A 307 -24.49 -8.55 12.47
C PHE A 307 -24.92 -7.18 11.92
N ASP A 308 -26.21 -6.91 11.82
CA ASP A 308 -26.80 -5.71 11.21
C ASP A 308 -26.97 -4.52 12.17
N TYR A 309 -26.51 -4.65 13.41
CA TYR A 309 -26.75 -3.66 14.48
C TYR A 309 -26.19 -2.26 14.20
N THR A 310 -25.20 -2.13 13.31
CA THR A 310 -24.66 -0.82 12.88
C THR A 310 -25.38 -0.24 11.66
N ASN A 311 -26.46 -0.86 11.20
CA ASN A 311 -27.30 -0.38 10.10
C ASN A 311 -28.69 0.09 10.57
N PRO A 312 -28.80 0.95 11.60
CA PRO A 312 -30.11 1.38 12.05
C PRO A 312 -30.77 2.27 11.00
N ASN A 313 -32.08 2.12 10.81
CA ASN A 313 -32.89 3.09 10.07
C ASN A 313 -33.01 4.42 10.85
N SER A 314 -33.77 5.37 10.30
CA SER A 314 -34.00 6.68 10.92
C SER A 314 -34.71 6.62 12.29
N SER A 315 -35.37 5.51 12.63
CA SER A 315 -35.97 5.30 13.96
C SER A 315 -35.02 4.61 14.95
N GLY A 316 -33.77 4.35 14.57
CA GLY A 316 -32.78 3.67 15.41
C GLY A 316 -32.91 2.13 15.39
N THR A 317 -33.77 1.57 14.55
CA THR A 317 -34.00 0.11 14.47
C THR A 317 -33.01 -0.51 13.49
N ALA A 318 -32.24 -1.51 13.94
CA ALA A 318 -31.31 -2.27 13.09
C ALA A 318 -32.04 -2.89 11.88
N GLN A 319 -31.37 -2.89 10.73
CA GLN A 319 -31.89 -3.44 9.48
C GLN A 319 -30.81 -4.27 8.78
N ALA A 320 -31.18 -5.43 8.24
CA ALA A 320 -30.28 -6.21 7.39
C ALA A 320 -29.67 -5.35 6.26
N TYR A 321 -28.43 -5.61 5.90
CA TYR A 321 -27.76 -4.92 4.79
C TYR A 321 -28.27 -5.36 3.41
N SER A 322 -29.06 -6.43 3.35
CA SER A 322 -29.77 -6.90 2.17
C SER A 322 -31.08 -7.55 2.58
N THR A 323 -32.13 -7.43 1.78
CA THR A 323 -33.45 -8.05 2.03
C THR A 323 -33.53 -9.53 1.60
N SER A 324 -32.55 -9.98 0.84
CA SER A 324 -32.36 -11.38 0.41
C SER A 324 -30.91 -11.79 0.59
N SER A 325 -30.63 -13.10 0.59
CA SER A 325 -29.26 -13.62 0.63
C SER A 325 -28.37 -12.91 -0.38
N LEU A 326 -27.31 -12.30 0.13
CA LEU A 326 -26.29 -11.61 -0.63
C LEU A 326 -24.93 -12.00 -0.02
N PRO A 327 -24.25 -13.01 -0.59
CA PRO A 327 -22.99 -13.50 -0.05
C PRO A 327 -21.93 -12.40 0.05
N ILE A 328 -21.25 -12.34 1.19
CA ILE A 328 -20.06 -11.51 1.39
C ILE A 328 -18.91 -12.16 0.65
N ARG A 329 -18.33 -11.44 -0.31
CA ARG A 329 -17.15 -11.88 -1.06
C ARG A 329 -15.99 -10.92 -0.86
N ILE A 330 -14.94 -11.40 -0.22
CA ILE A 330 -13.77 -10.64 0.17
C ILE A 330 -12.76 -10.64 -0.98
N VAL A 331 -12.51 -9.46 -1.51
CA VAL A 331 -11.43 -9.20 -2.47
C VAL A 331 -10.14 -8.96 -1.69
N TYR A 332 -9.10 -9.72 -2.02
CA TYR A 332 -7.82 -9.68 -1.33
C TYR A 332 -6.64 -9.63 -2.30
N ARG A 333 -5.46 -9.29 -1.78
CA ARG A 333 -4.20 -9.26 -2.54
C ARG A 333 -3.58 -10.65 -2.62
N GLY A 334 -3.53 -11.20 -3.83
CA GLY A 334 -2.90 -12.49 -4.14
C GLY A 334 -1.37 -12.42 -4.27
N ASP A 335 -0.82 -11.22 -4.34
CA ASP A 335 0.62 -10.91 -4.39
C ASP A 335 1.17 -10.49 -3.02
N GLY A 336 2.50 -10.41 -2.89
CA GLY A 336 3.16 -9.96 -1.66
C GLY A 336 2.90 -8.49 -1.37
N SER A 337 1.90 -8.20 -0.54
CA SER A 337 1.33 -6.87 -0.35
C SER A 337 1.50 -6.34 1.07
N GLY A 338 2.11 -5.17 1.22
CA GLY A 338 2.17 -4.45 2.50
C GLY A 338 0.78 -4.01 2.99
N THR A 339 -0.15 -3.71 2.08
CA THR A 339 -1.56 -3.47 2.44
C THR A 339 -2.18 -4.66 3.18
N SER A 340 -1.84 -5.90 2.79
CA SER A 340 -2.25 -7.12 3.52
C SER A 340 -1.60 -7.18 4.90
N PHE A 341 -0.35 -6.75 5.02
CA PHE A 341 0.36 -6.69 6.29
C PHE A 341 -0.34 -5.73 7.25
N ILE A 342 -0.69 -4.51 6.80
CA ILE A 342 -1.40 -3.51 7.62
C ILE A 342 -2.75 -4.06 8.10
N LEU A 343 -3.58 -4.60 7.19
CA LEU A 343 -4.86 -5.17 7.56
C LEU A 343 -4.70 -6.32 8.56
N THR A 344 -3.80 -7.27 8.29
CA THR A 344 -3.63 -8.43 9.18
C THR A 344 -3.00 -8.05 10.52
N ASN A 345 -2.20 -6.99 10.58
CA ASN A 345 -1.69 -6.42 11.82
C ASN A 345 -2.83 -5.83 12.67
N TYR A 346 -3.74 -5.09 12.04
CA TYR A 346 -4.96 -4.59 12.70
C TYR A 346 -5.82 -5.74 13.21
N LEU A 347 -6.20 -6.69 12.36
CA LEU A 347 -7.07 -7.81 12.73
C LEU A 347 -6.45 -8.66 13.87
N LYS A 348 -5.14 -8.92 13.81
CA LYS A 348 -4.42 -9.65 14.86
C LYS A 348 -4.42 -8.90 16.19
N ALA A 349 -4.38 -7.57 16.17
CA ALA A 349 -4.41 -6.77 17.39
C ALA A 349 -5.81 -6.71 18.01
N VAL A 350 -6.86 -6.52 17.19
CA VAL A 350 -8.20 -6.18 17.71
C VAL A 350 -9.10 -7.40 17.91
N CYS A 351 -9.08 -8.39 17.01
CA CYS A 351 -10.06 -9.47 17.02
C CYS A 351 -9.94 -10.41 18.23
N PRO A 352 -8.72 -10.79 18.68
CA PRO A 352 -8.59 -11.62 19.89
C PRO A 352 -9.16 -10.98 21.16
N LEU A 353 -9.19 -9.64 21.24
CA LEU A 353 -9.74 -8.92 22.39
C LEU A 353 -11.26 -9.11 22.49
N LEU A 354 -11.94 -9.26 21.36
CA LEU A 354 -13.39 -9.44 21.30
C LEU A 354 -13.85 -10.85 21.71
N ASP A 355 -12.94 -11.81 21.85
CA ASP A 355 -13.26 -13.24 22.02
C ASP A 355 -12.76 -13.73 23.39
N THR A 356 -13.24 -13.09 24.46
CA THR A 356 -12.80 -13.30 25.84
C THR A 356 -13.96 -13.67 26.77
N PRO A 357 -13.74 -14.58 27.76
CA PRO A 357 -12.52 -15.32 28.03
C PRO A 357 -12.39 -16.61 27.21
N THR A 358 -13.50 -17.19 26.74
CA THR A 358 -13.60 -18.59 26.29
C THR A 358 -13.03 -18.89 24.90
N GLY A 359 -12.84 -17.89 24.03
CA GLY A 359 -12.35 -18.14 22.67
C GLY A 359 -13.37 -18.80 21.74
N THR A 360 -14.66 -18.72 22.08
CA THR A 360 -15.76 -19.45 21.41
C THR A 360 -15.93 -19.06 19.94
N TYR A 361 -15.54 -17.83 19.55
CA TYR A 361 -15.72 -17.34 18.18
C TYR A 361 -14.54 -17.67 17.25
N GLY A 362 -13.49 -18.28 17.81
CA GLY A 362 -12.30 -18.74 17.11
C GLY A 362 -11.29 -17.63 16.78
N TYR A 363 -11.55 -16.37 17.14
CA TYR A 363 -10.68 -15.24 16.82
C TYR A 363 -9.31 -15.43 17.46
N LYS A 364 -9.27 -15.83 18.74
CA LYS A 364 -8.00 -16.13 19.42
C LYS A 364 -7.19 -17.19 18.68
N SER A 365 -7.82 -18.29 18.26
CA SER A 365 -7.13 -19.39 17.56
C SER A 365 -6.62 -19.00 16.17
N ILE A 366 -7.41 -18.21 15.43
CA ILE A 366 -7.03 -17.73 14.10
C ILE A 366 -5.79 -16.82 14.17
N PHE A 367 -5.78 -15.88 15.12
CA PHE A 367 -4.76 -14.83 15.20
C PHE A 367 -3.59 -15.12 16.18
N ASN A 368 -3.71 -16.12 17.05
CA ASN A 368 -2.61 -16.62 17.89
C ASN A 368 -1.63 -17.46 17.04
N THR A 369 -0.85 -16.76 16.21
CA THR A 369 0.10 -17.34 15.26
C THR A 369 1.28 -16.41 15.04
N THR A 370 2.42 -16.97 14.67
CA THR A 370 3.60 -16.24 14.21
C THR A 370 3.55 -15.90 12.73
N THR A 371 2.64 -16.52 11.97
CA THR A 371 2.48 -16.28 10.51
C THR A 371 1.76 -14.99 10.16
N LEU A 372 1.25 -14.26 11.16
CA LEU A 372 0.60 -12.96 11.03
C LEU A 372 1.29 -11.93 11.95
N PRO A 373 1.35 -10.63 11.60
CA PRO A 373 0.90 -10.04 10.33
C PRO A 373 1.69 -10.56 9.12
N SER A 374 1.10 -10.49 7.93
CA SER A 374 1.71 -11.06 6.73
C SER A 374 1.43 -10.25 5.48
N THR A 375 2.42 -10.20 4.59
CA THR A 375 2.26 -9.69 3.24
C THR A 375 1.48 -10.65 2.33
N SER A 376 1.31 -11.91 2.73
CA SER A 376 0.52 -12.91 2.00
C SER A 376 -0.81 -13.15 2.72
N PHE A 377 -1.90 -12.61 2.19
CA PHE A 377 -3.22 -12.73 2.81
C PHE A 377 -3.74 -14.18 2.86
N THR A 378 -3.25 -15.04 1.98
CA THR A 378 -3.51 -16.49 2.00
C THR A 378 -3.10 -17.15 3.32
N ASN A 379 -2.14 -16.57 4.06
CA ASN A 379 -1.80 -17.05 5.40
C ASN A 379 -2.98 -16.88 6.36
N LEU A 380 -3.74 -15.79 6.28
CA LEU A 380 -4.96 -15.62 7.10
C LEU A 380 -6.04 -16.62 6.67
N ILE A 381 -6.27 -16.78 5.36
CA ILE A 381 -7.24 -17.76 4.83
C ILE A 381 -6.91 -19.17 5.35
N ALA A 382 -5.64 -19.58 5.30
CA ALA A 382 -5.23 -20.89 5.81
C ALA A 382 -5.48 -21.05 7.32
N ARG A 383 -5.32 -19.98 8.13
CA ARG A 383 -5.65 -20.03 9.56
C ARG A 383 -7.15 -20.13 9.80
N ILE A 384 -7.97 -19.44 8.99
CA ILE A 384 -9.43 -19.53 9.05
C ILE A 384 -9.86 -20.97 8.74
N ASP A 385 -9.37 -21.54 7.64
CA ASP A 385 -9.68 -22.92 7.25
C ASP A 385 -9.26 -23.94 8.32
N ALA A 386 -8.08 -23.75 8.93
CA ALA A 386 -7.59 -24.62 10.00
C ALA A 386 -8.45 -24.57 11.28
N VAL A 387 -9.07 -23.42 11.59
CA VAL A 387 -9.86 -23.25 12.82
C VAL A 387 -11.34 -23.54 12.60
N ARG A 388 -11.91 -23.12 11.47
CA ARG A 388 -13.34 -23.25 11.17
C ARG A 388 -13.69 -24.53 10.40
N GLY A 389 -12.71 -25.22 9.82
CA GLY A 389 -12.94 -26.38 8.96
C GLY A 389 -13.48 -26.00 7.57
N ALA A 390 -13.94 -26.99 6.81
CA ALA A 390 -14.49 -26.77 5.47
C ALA A 390 -15.82 -26.00 5.53
N GLY A 391 -15.97 -24.97 4.70
CA GLY A 391 -17.19 -24.14 4.65
C GLY A 391 -17.17 -23.15 3.48
N PRO A 392 -18.11 -22.18 3.44
CA PRO A 392 -18.14 -21.13 2.42
C PRO A 392 -16.89 -20.23 2.41
N TRP A 393 -16.17 -20.16 3.53
CA TRP A 393 -14.89 -19.47 3.69
C TRP A 393 -13.69 -20.32 3.24
N SER A 394 -13.85 -21.56 2.77
CA SER A 394 -12.70 -22.37 2.34
C SER A 394 -12.40 -22.19 0.85
N VAL A 395 -11.11 -22.27 0.49
CA VAL A 395 -10.66 -22.23 -0.91
C VAL A 395 -10.81 -23.56 -1.65
N THR A 396 -11.06 -24.66 -0.92
CA THR A 396 -11.12 -26.03 -1.48
C THR A 396 -12.54 -26.56 -1.66
N THR A 397 -13.56 -25.84 -1.16
CA THR A 397 -14.95 -26.28 -1.28
C THR A 397 -15.54 -25.85 -2.62
N THR A 398 -16.17 -26.79 -3.34
CA THR A 398 -16.87 -26.56 -4.63
C THR A 398 -18.17 -25.76 -4.48
N VAL A 399 -18.36 -25.06 -3.35
CA VAL A 399 -19.55 -24.24 -3.13
C VAL A 399 -19.48 -23.08 -4.12
N THR A 400 -20.52 -22.90 -4.91
CA THR A 400 -20.62 -21.95 -6.04
C THR A 400 -20.51 -20.46 -5.67
N THR A 401 -20.09 -20.14 -4.45
CA THR A 401 -20.00 -18.80 -3.86
C THR A 401 -18.65 -18.57 -3.17
N ASN A 402 -17.52 -18.83 -3.84
CA ASN A 402 -16.18 -18.59 -3.27
C ASN A 402 -16.11 -17.23 -2.57
N ALA A 403 -15.94 -17.27 -1.24
CA ALA A 403 -15.87 -16.08 -0.39
C ALA A 403 -14.62 -15.25 -0.65
N TRP A 404 -13.58 -15.81 -1.28
CA TRP A 404 -12.33 -15.13 -1.56
C TRP A 404 -12.15 -14.85 -3.04
N ILE A 405 -11.80 -13.61 -3.37
CA ILE A 405 -11.48 -13.16 -4.73
C ILE A 405 -10.06 -12.61 -4.72
N SER A 406 -9.13 -13.34 -5.30
CA SER A 406 -7.74 -12.89 -5.46
C SER A 406 -7.65 -11.81 -6.54
N ALA A 407 -6.91 -10.74 -6.26
CA ALA A 407 -6.52 -9.72 -7.23
C ALA A 407 -5.06 -9.31 -7.01
N THR A 408 -4.45 -8.70 -8.03
CA THR A 408 -3.05 -8.24 -7.99
C THR A 408 -2.99 -6.73 -8.05
N GLY A 409 -2.20 -6.13 -7.15
CA GLY A 409 -2.07 -4.66 -7.05
C GLY A 409 -3.32 -3.96 -6.50
N SER A 410 -3.15 -2.70 -6.10
CA SER A 410 -4.25 -1.89 -5.53
C SER A 410 -5.38 -1.64 -6.54
N GLY A 411 -5.03 -1.29 -7.79
CA GLY A 411 -6.02 -1.09 -8.87
C GLY A 411 -6.80 -2.36 -9.22
N GLY A 412 -6.14 -3.53 -9.19
CA GLY A 412 -6.81 -4.81 -9.41
C GLY A 412 -7.83 -5.13 -8.31
N VAL A 413 -7.48 -4.86 -7.04
CA VAL A 413 -8.41 -5.02 -5.92
C VAL A 413 -9.60 -4.08 -6.05
N ALA A 414 -9.36 -2.79 -6.25
CA ALA A 414 -10.44 -1.82 -6.38
C ALA A 414 -11.38 -2.14 -7.57
N SER A 415 -10.82 -2.65 -8.68
CA SER A 415 -11.60 -3.11 -9.84
C SER A 415 -12.39 -4.40 -9.61
N ALA A 416 -11.84 -5.31 -8.81
CA ALA A 416 -12.53 -6.52 -8.40
C ALA A 416 -13.67 -6.23 -7.41
N ILE A 417 -13.56 -5.21 -6.55
CA ILE A 417 -14.65 -4.68 -5.72
C ILE A 417 -15.71 -4.02 -6.62
N SER A 418 -15.30 -3.04 -7.43
CA SER A 418 -16.15 -2.30 -8.39
C SER A 418 -17.31 -1.55 -7.73
N THR A 419 -18.11 -0.90 -8.57
CA THR A 419 -19.43 -0.30 -8.26
C THR A 419 -20.57 -0.93 -9.07
N ASP A 420 -20.23 -1.87 -9.98
CA ASP A 420 -21.17 -2.61 -10.82
C ASP A 420 -22.13 -3.49 -9.98
N SER A 421 -23.42 -3.46 -10.27
CA SER A 421 -24.46 -4.22 -9.56
C SER A 421 -24.29 -5.74 -9.64
N SER A 422 -23.66 -6.26 -10.68
CA SER A 422 -23.30 -7.69 -10.78
C SER A 422 -22.23 -8.13 -9.77
N LYS A 423 -21.56 -7.16 -9.14
CA LYS A 423 -20.50 -7.35 -8.14
C LYS A 423 -20.93 -6.87 -6.75
N ALA A 424 -22.21 -6.61 -6.53
CA ALA A 424 -22.73 -6.16 -5.24
C ALA A 424 -22.36 -7.13 -4.09
N GLY A 425 -22.16 -6.57 -2.89
CA GLY A 425 -21.78 -7.33 -1.71
C GLY A 425 -20.28 -7.71 -1.65
N ARG A 426 -19.48 -7.33 -2.65
CA ARG A 426 -18.02 -7.45 -2.56
C ARG A 426 -17.45 -6.40 -1.62
N ILE A 427 -16.49 -6.83 -0.80
CA ILE A 427 -15.76 -6.00 0.16
C ILE A 427 -14.28 -6.34 0.06
N GLY A 428 -13.39 -5.39 0.29
CA GLY A 428 -11.96 -5.66 0.32
C GLY A 428 -11.19 -4.55 1.00
N TYR A 429 -9.86 -4.69 1.03
CA TYR A 429 -8.95 -3.71 1.60
C TYR A 429 -8.03 -3.18 0.51
N VAL A 430 -7.89 -1.87 0.43
CA VAL A 430 -7.11 -1.21 -0.60
C VAL A 430 -6.59 0.12 -0.07
N SER A 431 -5.58 0.67 -0.74
CA SER A 431 -5.09 2.01 -0.43
C SER A 431 -6.18 3.08 -0.63
N ALA A 432 -6.15 4.14 0.19
CA ALA A 432 -7.15 5.19 0.15
C ALA A 432 -7.21 5.90 -1.22
N ASP A 433 -6.08 6.12 -1.90
CA ASP A 433 -5.99 6.67 -3.27
C ASP A 433 -6.68 5.83 -4.36
N PHE A 434 -7.13 4.60 -4.06
CA PHE A 434 -7.94 3.77 -4.97
C PHE A 434 -9.42 3.73 -4.59
N THR A 435 -9.85 4.62 -3.70
CA THR A 435 -11.24 4.74 -3.25
C THR A 435 -11.73 6.18 -3.34
N GLN A 436 -13.05 6.34 -3.40
CA GLN A 436 -13.65 7.67 -3.28
C GLN A 436 -13.48 8.19 -1.83
N PRO A 437 -13.22 9.50 -1.64
CA PRO A 437 -13.17 10.54 -2.68
C PRO A 437 -11.82 10.72 -3.36
N TYR A 438 -10.75 10.10 -2.88
CA TYR A 438 -9.41 10.44 -3.38
C TYR A 438 -9.29 10.15 -4.88
N THR A 439 -9.89 9.06 -5.36
CA THR A 439 -10.13 8.88 -6.79
C THR A 439 -11.60 8.67 -7.13
N THR A 440 -12.01 9.12 -8.32
CA THR A 440 -13.34 8.86 -8.87
C THR A 440 -13.38 7.61 -9.75
N GLN A 441 -12.24 7.16 -10.27
CA GLN A 441 -12.13 6.08 -11.23
C GLN A 441 -10.87 5.22 -11.00
N VAL A 442 -10.97 3.94 -11.36
CA VAL A 442 -9.87 2.97 -11.36
C VAL A 442 -9.94 2.24 -12.70
N GLY A 443 -9.06 2.54 -13.63
CA GLY A 443 -9.26 2.19 -15.04
C GLY A 443 -10.53 2.83 -15.58
N THR A 444 -11.22 2.13 -16.47
CA THR A 444 -12.46 2.64 -17.06
C THR A 444 -13.70 2.49 -16.18
N ILE A 445 -13.56 2.22 -14.87
CA ILE A 445 -14.67 1.98 -13.95
C ILE A 445 -14.63 2.96 -12.79
N ALA A 446 -15.80 3.27 -12.22
CA ALA A 446 -15.88 4.11 -11.04
C ALA A 446 -15.23 3.42 -9.83
N ALA A 447 -14.41 4.17 -9.10
CA ALA A 447 -13.73 3.68 -7.91
C ALA A 447 -14.75 3.31 -6.82
N PRO A 448 -14.49 2.25 -6.03
CA PRO A 448 -15.36 1.89 -4.92
C PRO A 448 -15.33 2.96 -3.83
N ARG A 449 -16.41 3.03 -3.05
CA ARG A 449 -16.46 3.85 -1.83
C ARG A 449 -15.95 3.03 -0.64
N SER A 450 -15.34 3.73 0.31
CA SER A 450 -14.78 3.15 1.53
C SER A 450 -15.84 3.01 2.62
N ALA A 451 -15.62 2.12 3.59
CA ALA A 451 -16.36 2.09 4.84
C ALA A 451 -15.69 3.02 5.88
N ALA A 452 -16.51 3.63 6.73
CA ALA A 452 -16.04 4.28 7.94
C ALA A 452 -16.01 3.26 9.10
N LEU A 453 -15.00 3.36 9.96
CA LEU A 453 -14.70 2.36 10.98
C LEU A 453 -14.79 2.92 12.40
N GLN A 454 -15.30 2.09 13.30
CA GLN A 454 -15.21 2.36 14.74
C GLN A 454 -13.76 2.19 15.22
N ASN A 455 -13.28 3.12 16.05
CA ASN A 455 -12.01 2.98 16.75
C ASN A 455 -12.21 2.77 18.26
N GLU A 456 -11.10 2.63 18.98
CA GLU A 456 -11.11 2.37 20.42
C GLU A 456 -11.62 3.56 21.24
N GLN A 457 -11.44 4.80 20.75
CA GLN A 457 -11.96 6.00 21.38
C GLN A 457 -13.49 6.00 21.40
N LEU A 458 -14.11 5.69 20.25
CA LEU A 458 -15.56 5.60 20.12
C LEU A 458 -16.13 4.49 21.00
N ARG A 459 -15.46 3.31 21.04
CA ARG A 459 -15.85 2.22 21.93
C ARG A 459 -15.80 2.64 23.40
N GLY A 460 -14.70 3.26 23.85
CA GLY A 460 -14.55 3.75 25.22
C GLY A 460 -15.59 4.80 25.61
N ALA A 461 -16.05 5.60 24.65
CA ALA A 461 -17.14 6.55 24.83
C ALA A 461 -18.54 5.91 24.81
N GLY A 462 -18.65 4.60 24.54
CA GLY A 462 -19.93 3.90 24.45
C GLY A 462 -20.65 4.04 23.10
N THR A 463 -19.95 4.45 22.04
CA THR A 463 -20.51 4.62 20.70
C THR A 463 -20.26 3.35 19.87
N TYR A 464 -21.23 2.42 19.86
CA TYR A 464 -21.14 1.16 19.09
C TYR A 464 -22.08 1.11 17.88
N ILE A 465 -23.07 1.98 17.86
CA ILE A 465 -24.07 2.10 16.81
C ILE A 465 -23.94 3.52 16.26
N PRO A 466 -23.81 3.71 14.94
CA PRO A 466 -23.80 5.04 14.35
C PRO A 466 -25.15 5.72 14.55
N ASN A 467 -25.15 7.00 14.90
CA ASN A 467 -26.39 7.78 15.04
C ASN A 467 -26.91 8.20 13.66
N ASN A 468 -28.08 7.70 13.26
CA ASN A 468 -28.75 8.06 12.00
C ASN A 468 -29.99 8.96 12.21
N GLY A 469 -30.20 9.51 13.41
CA GLY A 469 -31.39 10.28 13.80
C GLY A 469 -31.37 11.78 13.45
N GLY A 470 -30.27 12.32 12.90
CA GLY A 470 -30.13 13.73 12.52
C GLY A 470 -28.91 13.98 11.62
N SER A 471 -29.14 14.61 10.48
CA SER A 471 -28.25 14.67 9.30
C SER A 471 -26.95 15.48 9.50
N THR A 472 -25.84 14.94 8.95
CA THR A 472 -24.59 15.57 8.44
C THR A 472 -23.27 15.07 9.03
N THR A 473 -23.25 14.36 10.16
CA THR A 473 -21.99 13.95 10.81
C THR A 473 -21.72 12.44 10.73
N LEU A 474 -20.54 12.06 10.25
CA LEU A 474 -20.04 10.68 10.35
C LEU A 474 -19.69 10.36 11.80
N ALA A 475 -20.35 9.34 12.37
CA ALA A 475 -20.08 8.90 13.74
C ALA A 475 -18.81 8.03 13.80
N PHE A 476 -18.64 7.16 12.80
CA PHE A 476 -17.42 6.36 12.61
C PHE A 476 -16.44 7.09 11.69
N ILE A 477 -15.17 6.68 11.74
CA ILE A 477 -14.06 7.44 11.18
C ILE A 477 -13.80 6.95 9.76
N ALA A 478 -13.82 7.86 8.79
CA ALA A 478 -13.44 7.57 7.41
C ALA A 478 -11.91 7.55 7.23
N PRO A 479 -11.38 6.82 6.22
CA PRO A 479 -9.94 6.78 5.92
C PRO A 479 -9.47 8.11 5.33
N THR A 480 -9.11 9.08 6.18
CA THR A 480 -8.69 10.43 5.76
C THR A 480 -7.26 10.75 6.18
N PRO A 481 -6.55 11.66 5.46
CA PRO A 481 -5.26 12.19 5.89
C PRO A 481 -5.26 12.57 7.37
N ASP A 482 -6.24 13.38 7.79
CA ASP A 482 -6.41 13.79 9.20
C ASP A 482 -6.63 12.61 10.14
N GLY A 483 -7.33 11.56 9.69
CA GLY A 483 -7.52 10.32 10.44
C GLY A 483 -6.21 9.54 10.66
N ALA A 484 -5.32 9.54 9.66
CA ALA A 484 -3.97 8.97 9.80
C ALA A 484 -3.12 9.84 10.74
N ALA A 485 -3.13 11.16 10.57
CA ALA A 485 -2.44 12.12 11.43
C ALA A 485 -2.87 11.99 12.90
N ALA A 486 -4.17 11.84 13.14
CA ALA A 486 -4.70 11.63 14.47
C ALA A 486 -4.18 10.33 15.12
N ALA A 487 -3.98 9.26 14.33
CA ALA A 487 -3.41 8.00 14.81
C ALA A 487 -1.90 8.12 15.08
N TRP A 488 -1.16 8.77 14.18
CA TRP A 488 0.29 9.02 14.33
C TRP A 488 0.63 10.03 15.43
N GLY A 489 -0.32 10.87 15.82
CA GLY A 489 -0.21 11.75 16.99
C GLY A 489 -0.22 11.03 18.34
N ASP A 490 -0.31 9.71 18.39
CA ASP A 490 -0.29 8.94 19.64
C ASP A 490 1.09 9.02 20.33
N THR A 491 1.10 9.59 21.53
CA THR A 491 2.33 9.80 22.32
C THR A 491 2.96 8.49 22.80
N ARG A 492 2.28 7.36 22.61
CA ARG A 492 2.81 6.02 22.90
C ARG A 492 3.64 5.46 21.75
N LEU A 493 3.61 6.08 20.57
CA LEU A 493 4.58 5.80 19.51
C LEU A 493 5.94 6.37 19.91
N LYS A 494 7.01 5.61 19.67
CA LYS A 494 8.38 6.04 20.00
C LYS A 494 8.74 7.31 19.24
N THR A 495 9.43 8.22 19.92
CA THR A 495 9.92 9.46 19.33
C THR A 495 11.27 9.25 18.61
N PRO A 496 11.42 9.71 17.36
CA PRO A 496 12.66 9.61 16.59
C PRO A 496 13.89 10.11 17.34
N SER A 497 14.98 9.33 17.29
CA SER A 497 16.28 9.68 17.86
C SER A 497 17.38 9.43 16.85
N THR A 498 18.43 10.27 16.86
CA THR A 498 19.54 10.12 15.91
C THR A 498 20.42 8.89 16.16
N THR A 499 20.13 8.13 17.21
CA THR A 499 20.73 6.81 17.50
C THR A 499 19.91 5.66 16.93
N TRP A 500 18.77 5.93 16.30
CA TRP A 500 17.90 4.90 15.73
C TRP A 500 18.60 4.13 14.62
N THR A 501 18.31 2.85 14.56
CA THR A 501 18.62 1.97 13.43
C THR A 501 17.42 1.87 12.49
N TRP A 502 17.57 1.20 11.35
CA TRP A 502 16.45 0.97 10.43
C TRP A 502 15.26 0.26 11.10
N ASN A 503 15.53 -0.62 12.08
CA ASN A 503 14.49 -1.36 12.78
C ASN A 503 13.72 -0.48 13.78
N ASP A 504 14.32 0.59 14.32
CA ASP A 504 13.63 1.49 15.25
C ASP A 504 12.52 2.30 14.56
N TYR A 505 12.66 2.54 13.24
CA TYR A 505 11.62 3.15 12.42
C TYR A 505 10.43 2.21 12.13
N ASN A 506 10.50 0.93 12.51
CA ASN A 506 9.37 0.01 12.37
C ASN A 506 8.22 0.42 13.30
N ILE A 507 7.28 1.21 12.77
CA ILE A 507 6.17 1.74 13.56
C ILE A 507 5.29 0.62 14.15
N TYR A 508 5.18 -0.52 13.47
CA TYR A 508 4.38 -1.67 13.90
C TYR A 508 4.97 -2.42 15.10
N ALA A 509 6.26 -2.21 15.40
CA ALA A 509 6.92 -2.73 16.60
C ALA A 509 6.70 -1.83 17.85
N ASN A 510 6.01 -0.70 17.70
CA ASN A 510 5.57 0.11 18.82
C ASN A 510 4.36 -0.56 19.44
N VAL A 511 4.60 -1.22 20.57
CA VAL A 511 3.59 -1.99 21.29
C VAL A 511 3.31 -1.37 22.65
N PHE A 512 2.10 -1.59 23.14
CA PHE A 512 1.72 -1.24 24.49
C PHE A 512 2.55 -1.99 25.54
N SER A 513 3.08 -1.26 26.52
CA SER A 513 3.29 -1.86 27.85
C SER A 513 1.94 -2.26 28.45
N THR A 514 1.92 -3.00 29.56
CA THR A 514 0.63 -3.34 30.21
C THR A 514 -0.12 -2.07 30.62
N VAL A 515 -1.21 -1.79 29.93
CA VAL A 515 -2.10 -0.65 30.19
C VAL A 515 -3.56 -1.11 30.16
N THR A 516 -4.43 -0.45 30.91
CA THR A 516 -5.87 -0.61 30.76
C THR A 516 -6.40 0.59 29.98
N GLN A 517 -6.99 0.35 28.81
CA GLN A 517 -7.67 1.38 28.03
C GLN A 517 -9.10 0.95 27.73
N SER A 518 -10.05 1.87 27.98
CA SER A 518 -11.47 1.62 27.75
C SER A 518 -11.95 0.29 28.39
N GLY A 519 -11.47 0.01 29.60
CA GLY A 519 -11.81 -1.20 30.37
C GLY A 519 -11.11 -2.50 29.94
N VAL A 520 -10.24 -2.47 28.92
CA VAL A 520 -9.52 -3.65 28.42
C VAL A 520 -8.05 -3.54 28.76
N THR A 521 -7.47 -4.59 29.35
CA THR A 521 -6.02 -4.70 29.55
C THR A 521 -5.35 -5.07 28.23
N VAL A 522 -4.44 -4.23 27.77
CA VAL A 522 -3.68 -4.38 26.52
C VAL A 522 -2.21 -4.47 26.88
N THR A 523 -1.54 -5.53 26.40
CA THR A 523 -0.10 -5.76 26.61
C THR A 523 0.52 -6.35 25.34
N GLY A 524 1.63 -5.78 24.88
CA GLY A 524 2.39 -6.31 23.74
C GLY A 524 1.68 -6.24 22.39
N LEU A 525 0.55 -5.52 22.31
CA LEU A 525 -0.18 -5.30 21.07
C LEU A 525 0.24 -3.98 20.40
N PRO A 526 0.20 -3.88 19.05
CA PRO A 526 0.58 -2.67 18.33
C PRO A 526 -0.27 -1.46 18.72
N VAL A 527 0.35 -0.28 18.78
CA VAL A 527 -0.30 0.98 19.18
C VAL A 527 -1.30 1.46 18.13
N LEU A 528 -0.93 1.53 16.84
CA LEU A 528 -1.77 2.14 15.79
C LEU A 528 -3.19 1.51 15.70
N PRO A 529 -3.37 0.18 15.64
CA PRO A 529 -4.71 -0.44 15.59
C PRO A 529 -5.61 -0.16 16.78
N LEU A 530 -5.00 0.16 17.93
CA LEU A 530 -5.64 0.20 19.24
C LEU A 530 -5.54 1.60 19.88
N THR A 531 -5.13 2.61 19.12
CA THR A 531 -5.11 3.99 19.61
C THR A 531 -6.51 4.45 19.98
N ASN A 532 -6.63 5.07 21.14
CA ASN A 532 -7.85 5.70 21.63
C ASN A 532 -7.84 7.22 21.41
N ARG A 533 -7.06 7.71 20.44
CA ARG A 533 -7.10 9.10 20.03
C ARG A 533 -8.40 9.43 19.30
N LEU A 534 -8.92 10.63 19.57
CA LEU A 534 -10.07 11.17 18.88
C LEU A 534 -9.78 11.25 17.37
N ASN A 535 -10.75 10.83 16.55
CA ASN A 535 -10.68 10.85 15.08
C ASN A 535 -9.58 9.98 14.44
N ALA A 536 -8.84 9.17 15.21
CA ALA A 536 -7.83 8.28 14.66
C ALA A 536 -8.45 7.12 13.87
N TYR A 537 -8.11 7.02 12.58
CA TYR A 537 -8.56 5.91 11.74
C TYR A 537 -7.82 4.62 12.15
N PRO A 538 -8.54 3.52 12.47
CA PRO A 538 -7.92 2.36 13.12
C PRO A 538 -7.08 1.48 12.17
N LEU A 539 -7.20 1.65 10.85
CA LEU A 539 -6.39 0.98 9.83
C LEU A 539 -5.29 1.90 9.28
N SER A 540 -4.65 2.66 10.18
CA SER A 540 -3.53 3.54 9.85
C SER A 540 -2.18 2.79 9.86
N GLY A 541 -1.23 3.25 9.05
CA GLY A 541 0.11 2.66 8.92
C GLY A 541 1.12 3.60 8.25
N THR A 542 2.14 3.02 7.60
CA THR A 542 3.07 3.75 6.70
C THR A 542 3.44 2.87 5.51
N THR A 543 3.83 3.51 4.40
CA THR A 543 4.79 2.91 3.46
C THR A 543 6.20 3.28 3.92
N PHE A 544 7.16 2.35 3.85
CA PHE A 544 8.57 2.62 4.12
C PHE A 544 9.33 2.88 2.81
N LEU A 545 10.28 3.81 2.87
CA LEU A 545 11.39 3.90 1.93
C LEU A 545 12.54 3.03 2.43
N ASP A 546 12.94 2.07 1.61
CA ASP A 546 14.10 1.22 1.81
C ASP A 546 15.25 1.76 0.94
N LEU A 547 16.29 2.29 1.59
CA LEU A 547 17.41 2.99 0.98
C LEU A 547 18.72 2.30 1.33
N TYR A 548 19.71 2.43 0.45
CA TYR A 548 21.08 2.02 0.73
C TYR A 548 21.83 3.16 1.44
N SER A 549 22.74 2.84 2.35
CA SER A 549 23.65 3.86 2.90
C SER A 549 24.81 4.20 1.94
N CYS A 550 25.09 3.34 0.95
CA CYS A 550 26.17 3.54 -0.01
C CYS A 550 25.75 3.22 -1.45
N TYR A 551 25.90 4.20 -2.35
CA TYR A 551 25.54 4.07 -3.77
C TYR A 551 26.77 4.07 -4.67
N ASN A 552 26.75 3.21 -5.69
CA ASN A 552 27.74 3.26 -6.76
C ASN A 552 27.43 4.43 -7.70
N VAL A 553 28.44 5.25 -7.98
CA VAL A 553 28.35 6.45 -8.83
C VAL A 553 29.20 6.37 -10.11
N GLN A 554 29.78 5.20 -10.43
CA GLN A 554 30.64 5.04 -11.61
C GLN A 554 29.88 5.28 -12.91
N ALA A 555 28.64 4.81 -13.00
CA ALA A 555 27.78 4.99 -14.17
C ALA A 555 26.98 6.32 -14.14
N ASP A 556 26.94 7.00 -12.99
CA ASP A 556 26.22 8.26 -12.77
C ASP A 556 26.85 9.01 -11.59
N ALA A 557 27.76 9.94 -11.90
CA ALA A 557 28.52 10.69 -10.92
C ALA A 557 27.64 11.57 -10.02
N ASN A 558 26.43 11.94 -10.48
CA ASN A 558 25.50 12.82 -9.76
C ASN A 558 24.42 12.03 -9.00
N ARG A 559 24.39 10.70 -9.08
CA ARG A 559 23.34 9.85 -8.52
C ARG A 559 23.01 10.18 -7.05
N VAL A 560 24.03 10.26 -6.19
CA VAL A 560 23.84 10.53 -4.76
C VAL A 560 23.33 11.96 -4.54
N THR A 561 23.91 12.94 -5.22
CA THR A 561 23.45 14.33 -5.15
C THR A 561 21.99 14.45 -5.55
N ASN A 562 21.61 13.85 -6.68
CA ASN A 562 20.25 13.87 -7.19
C ASN A 562 19.26 13.19 -6.23
N LEU A 563 19.61 12.02 -5.70
CA LEU A 563 18.81 11.30 -4.74
C LEU A 563 18.63 12.09 -3.44
N VAL A 564 19.71 12.65 -2.89
CA VAL A 564 19.67 13.42 -1.64
C VAL A 564 18.89 14.72 -1.81
N ASN A 565 19.00 15.40 -2.95
CA ASN A 565 18.21 16.60 -3.24
C ASN A 565 16.71 16.30 -3.32
N PHE A 566 16.35 15.21 -4.01
CA PHE A 566 14.97 14.73 -4.06
C PHE A 566 14.44 14.40 -2.66
N LEU A 567 15.16 13.57 -1.90
CA LEU A 567 14.76 13.17 -0.55
C LEU A 567 14.68 14.36 0.40
N THR A 568 15.57 15.35 0.25
CA THR A 568 15.56 16.58 1.04
C THR A 568 14.29 17.39 0.76
N THR A 569 13.91 17.57 -0.51
CA THR A 569 12.68 18.26 -0.89
C THR A 569 11.45 17.48 -0.39
N TYR A 570 11.43 16.18 -0.63
CA TYR A 570 10.34 15.29 -0.25
C TYR A 570 10.07 15.31 1.26
N VAL A 571 11.11 15.13 2.08
CA VAL A 571 10.95 15.10 3.54
C VAL A 571 10.76 16.49 4.13
N ALA A 572 11.31 17.54 3.51
CA ALA A 572 11.02 18.90 3.93
C ALA A 572 9.52 19.24 3.76
N GLY A 573 8.80 18.63 2.80
CA GLY A 573 7.35 18.79 2.65
C GLY A 573 6.53 18.46 3.91
N ALA A 574 7.08 17.70 4.85
CA ALA A 574 6.44 17.40 6.15
C ALA A 574 6.67 18.48 7.24
N ASP A 575 7.51 19.48 6.99
CA ASP A 575 7.91 20.50 7.95
C ASP A 575 7.96 21.89 7.31
N SER A 576 6.90 22.67 7.50
CA SER A 576 6.81 24.06 7.03
C SER A 576 7.90 25.01 7.57
N THR A 577 8.68 24.58 8.57
CA THR A 577 9.83 25.35 9.10
C THR A 577 11.16 25.01 8.43
N ASP A 578 11.21 24.00 7.56
CA ASP A 578 12.41 23.61 6.83
C ASP A 578 12.71 24.61 5.70
N PRO A 579 13.96 25.05 5.51
CA PRO A 579 14.31 25.97 4.43
C PRO A 579 14.10 25.40 3.02
N ASN A 580 13.99 24.08 2.89
CA ASN A 580 13.70 23.39 1.63
C ASN A 580 12.23 22.95 1.53
N PHE A 581 11.34 23.50 2.37
CA PHE A 581 9.91 23.17 2.35
C PHE A 581 9.29 23.51 1.00
N ASP A 582 8.67 22.50 0.39
CA ASP A 582 7.83 22.65 -0.79
C ASP A 582 6.38 22.29 -0.42
N PRO A 583 5.45 23.27 -0.41
CA PRO A 583 4.04 23.02 -0.10
C PRO A 583 3.33 22.15 -1.13
N ASP A 584 3.86 22.02 -2.35
CA ASP A 584 3.26 21.18 -3.38
C ASP A 584 3.42 19.68 -3.02
N VAL A 585 4.49 19.30 -2.32
CA VAL A 585 4.72 17.92 -1.88
C VAL A 585 3.68 17.46 -0.87
N SER A 586 3.40 18.27 0.17
CA SER A 586 2.38 17.92 1.17
C SER A 586 0.99 17.88 0.54
N ALA A 587 0.68 18.83 -0.36
CA ALA A 587 -0.57 18.85 -1.10
C ALA A 587 -0.78 17.58 -1.94
N VAL A 588 0.25 17.11 -2.66
CA VAL A 588 0.17 15.85 -3.43
C VAL A 588 -0.09 14.65 -2.51
N ILE A 589 0.59 14.57 -1.36
CA ILE A 589 0.39 13.48 -0.39
C ILE A 589 -1.05 13.49 0.15
N GLU A 590 -1.56 14.66 0.54
CA GLU A 590 -2.92 14.82 1.10
C GLU A 590 -4.02 14.53 0.08
N ASN A 591 -3.86 14.97 -1.18
CA ASN A 591 -4.81 14.67 -2.25
C ASN A 591 -4.87 13.17 -2.59
N ALA A 592 -3.78 12.44 -2.37
CA ALA A 592 -3.77 10.98 -2.49
C ALA A 592 -4.43 10.27 -1.28
N GLY A 593 -4.93 11.01 -0.28
CA GLY A 593 -5.57 10.41 0.90
C GLY A 593 -4.59 9.92 1.97
N PHE A 594 -3.35 10.39 1.92
CA PHE A 594 -2.29 10.15 2.90
C PHE A 594 -1.96 11.42 3.66
N HIS A 595 -1.17 11.32 4.71
CA HIS A 595 -0.68 12.51 5.43
C HIS A 595 0.86 12.46 5.50
N PRO A 596 1.58 13.59 5.38
CA PRO A 596 3.03 13.61 5.57
C PRO A 596 3.42 13.03 6.94
N VAL A 597 4.63 12.48 7.06
CA VAL A 597 5.13 12.02 8.37
C VAL A 597 5.19 13.18 9.38
N PRO A 598 5.20 12.94 10.70
CA PRO A 598 5.31 14.03 11.66
C PRO A 598 6.63 14.79 11.47
N ALA A 599 6.61 16.13 11.65
CA ALA A 599 7.80 16.97 11.47
C ALA A 599 9.02 16.52 12.31
N SER A 600 8.79 15.86 13.46
CA SER A 600 9.87 15.27 14.27
C SER A 600 10.58 14.11 13.57
N TYR A 601 9.85 13.28 12.80
CA TYR A 601 10.43 12.24 11.95
C TYR A 601 11.23 12.89 10.82
N ALA A 602 10.64 13.87 10.12
CA ALA A 602 11.31 14.56 9.02
C ALA A 602 12.66 15.17 9.44
N LYS A 603 12.68 15.93 10.55
CA LYS A 603 13.89 16.52 11.15
C LYS A 603 14.92 15.45 11.53
N ASN A 604 14.47 14.35 12.12
CA ASN A 604 15.37 13.27 12.54
C ASN A 604 16.02 12.58 11.35
N ILE A 605 15.23 12.19 10.35
CA ILE A 605 15.70 11.55 9.13
C ILE A 605 16.74 12.45 8.44
N LYS A 606 16.48 13.77 8.37
CA LYS A 606 17.42 14.75 7.80
C LYS A 606 18.74 14.83 8.54
N SER A 607 18.66 14.98 9.85
CA SER A 607 19.83 15.02 10.72
C SER A 607 20.66 13.73 10.62
N GLN A 608 20.00 12.60 10.41
CA GLN A 608 20.65 11.28 10.42
C GLN A 608 21.24 10.88 9.07
N TYR A 609 20.57 11.18 7.95
CA TYR A 609 20.85 10.55 6.66
C TYR A 609 21.32 11.50 5.54
N TRP A 610 21.09 12.83 5.62
CA TRP A 610 21.41 13.79 4.53
C TRP A 610 22.63 14.69 4.80
N GLY A 611 23.63 14.21 5.56
CA GLY A 611 24.78 15.02 5.98
C GLY A 611 26.11 14.26 6.05
N THR A 612 26.90 14.53 7.09
CA THR A 612 28.27 13.97 7.26
C THR A 612 28.38 12.91 8.35
N ARG A 613 27.25 12.41 8.87
CA ARG A 613 27.24 11.34 9.86
C ARG A 613 27.71 10.02 9.25
N THR A 614 28.16 9.10 10.09
CA THR A 614 28.49 7.71 9.69
C THR A 614 27.30 6.96 9.10
N THR A 615 26.08 7.40 9.38
CA THR A 615 24.84 6.86 8.81
C THR A 615 24.42 7.53 7.51
N ALA A 616 25.03 8.65 7.12
CA ALA A 616 24.58 9.44 5.98
C ALA A 616 24.75 8.72 4.65
N ILE A 617 23.77 8.89 3.76
CA ILE A 617 23.82 8.38 2.40
C ILE A 617 25.03 8.97 1.71
N SER A 618 25.86 8.10 1.10
CA SER A 618 27.12 8.52 0.49
C SER A 618 27.40 7.80 -0.83
N ALA A 619 28.32 8.38 -1.60
CA ALA A 619 28.85 7.80 -2.82
C ALA A 619 30.02 6.87 -2.49
N ALA A 620 30.05 5.69 -3.11
CA ALA A 620 31.21 4.82 -3.07
C ALA A 620 32.39 5.53 -3.75
N ALA A 621 33.42 5.85 -2.97
CA ALA A 621 34.60 6.60 -3.39
C ALA A 621 35.89 5.84 -3.04
N ALA A 622 37.03 6.32 -3.56
CA ALA A 622 38.34 5.74 -3.26
C ALA A 622 38.67 5.75 -1.76
N THR A 623 38.20 6.77 -1.03
CA THR A 623 38.23 6.81 0.43
C THR A 623 36.81 6.69 0.94
N GLN A 624 36.50 5.54 1.53
CA GLN A 624 35.18 5.23 2.08
C GLN A 624 34.92 6.04 3.36
N ALA A 625 33.78 6.73 3.41
CA ALA A 625 33.33 7.52 4.55
C ALA A 625 31.80 7.45 4.69
N ASN A 626 31.28 7.91 5.82
CA ASN A 626 29.84 7.96 6.12
C ASN A 626 29.18 6.59 5.94
N GLY A 627 28.01 6.53 5.32
CA GLY A 627 27.29 5.29 5.03
C GLY A 627 28.01 4.32 4.08
N CYS A 628 29.13 4.74 3.46
CA CYS A 628 30.01 3.89 2.66
C CYS A 628 31.20 3.32 3.44
N LEU A 629 31.33 3.57 4.75
CA LEU A 629 32.43 3.03 5.53
C LEU A 629 32.45 1.49 5.48
N ASN A 630 33.58 0.92 5.06
CA ASN A 630 33.79 -0.53 4.85
C ASN A 630 32.94 -1.15 3.73
N VAL A 631 32.51 -0.36 2.74
CA VAL A 631 31.68 -0.79 1.61
C VAL A 631 32.50 -0.86 0.31
N ALA A 632 32.58 -2.04 -0.30
CA ALA A 632 33.47 -2.28 -1.44
C ALA A 632 33.07 -1.55 -2.74
N ASN A 633 31.77 -1.48 -3.08
CA ASN A 633 31.34 -1.04 -4.43
C ASN A 633 30.16 -0.05 -4.45
N GLY A 634 29.32 -0.01 -3.41
CA GLY A 634 28.03 0.68 -3.41
C GLY A 634 26.96 -0.06 -4.22
N ALA A 635 25.69 0.30 -4.00
CA ALA A 635 24.57 -0.26 -4.75
C ALA A 635 24.67 0.11 -6.23
N SER A 636 24.71 -0.85 -7.14
CA SER A 636 24.90 -0.63 -8.59
C SER A 636 23.74 -1.07 -9.50
N GLY A 637 22.71 -1.76 -8.98
CA GLY A 637 21.52 -2.11 -9.76
C GLY A 637 21.65 -3.17 -10.86
N GLY A 638 22.73 -3.95 -10.95
CA GLY A 638 22.88 -4.96 -12.01
C GLY A 638 23.80 -6.10 -11.64
N ALA A 639 23.52 -7.30 -12.18
CA ALA A 639 24.42 -8.45 -12.12
C ALA A 639 25.76 -8.07 -12.77
N LYS A 640 26.86 -8.34 -12.07
CA LYS A 640 28.19 -8.36 -12.69
C LYS A 640 28.25 -9.44 -13.77
#